data_AF-A0A934LBY5-F1
#
_entry.id   AF-A0A934LBY5-F1
#
_cell.length_a   1.000
_cell.length_b   1.000
_cell.length_c   1.000
_cell.angle_alpha   90.00
_cell.angle_beta   90.00
_cell.angle_gamma   90.00
#
_symmetry.space_group_name_H-M   'P 1'
#
loop_
_entity.id
_entity.type
_entity.pdbx_description
1 polymer ?
#
loop_
_entity_poly.entity_id
_entity_poly.type
_entity_poly.pdbx_seq_one_letter_code
_entity_poly.pdbx_strand_id
1 'polypeptide(L)'
;MTKKISFFLIVFAFISLVFFQQGRGYDDKTTHPGLTDEMVDFYNASFDAKLTSEEKEWIVQGAIDEDIPPRWINHFYDPIYNEGWKAENLGTVPPSTLRFLSGIFFNINTEIVSSKQWVHDEVLQARYTSYGGNNTWENAIRQYANGNKKDAYYILGHVLHLLEDKTVPDHTRNDTHAHEGSFISGDGGSPYEDYGRNFNRQNLTTAQELRQLNKQPFFLPSIDEYFDYLAKYSNGYFFSEHTINLKKYTNPKIIKERIYNNDLFLGYSKDKDGIEFPLVKIKETFDTGSGGVLREYSVNEKYILENYFSRLTQEAVLSGAGVIKLFHEEAERAKQNKASISPVPQISWWQQMRSPLYGGIALYNNVNETVVSAYSFVTSFTANTISFFGNYSNLFAAQLSGLISTNAQPAPAPAVVVVQEPALVPVEINAGSPIPPQSIDVPAETAAAPTIAAPQVTPAAEMITVPPPANVVEIPAIISEAIVDVLPLPAPVYRGSASVTGVSPDALVAQNNTPLTAAETQTTNTTTATTSTNDTLATTTDSTFATTTDATKGDTATSTEEVIVSATPTEPVIAETPEVIDGPPVVINEIAWMGTKAQANDEWIELYNKTNSDIDLSGWMLESRNQRFSVALQGVILAKGYFLLERTASTTTDQAENMTYSSHKGVLVDSGPDANVYLKNGTTTVDNVDFNNRWIAGENGVKRTMERVSPYATSTLSYNWKTYSEALTPPFAKAAIVDGIANDILGTPGAKNSVTGYYTPTGGVTENTVWRKAYSPYYVPASTAILQNATLTIEPGTVVKFAKGGYSYPGGLEVHGVLKAEGTQADQIIFTSFLDDAVDGIDSNQDGKSTSPAPADWMRIDFFNTTKPSVIRYAKIYYGGQGYTNANGYPMYSGAVNIQNASPVISDSLFDGNKAISLYVKGDSHPIITGNTIKNTVTPYGYGIQLANASSTADIIGNIFEDNGVGISSESATSTPLIVRDNTFARNQKNGEFKGGTDFNLDNANNQDSERKGGFYIRLVVSEGQTKTLKQDTMPYILESGFTVAEGGTLTIEPGAVIKSKNLNDFGSFAVPFIIEGTLRAQGTAAAPIVFTAFADDSDGYDSDGSAAAPTPGAWKNIQFIGATSSDSILEYVSVRYGGRGTNVCPYAYFSGPCMEYKGAVLVQDASPTISHAAFNRNLAIAIFVEGDAQPIIEYSDIRDTQVGVKSPRETIGGIGISIGAQSTPTLTDNTFSNNLEDVIDRP
;
A
#
# COMPACT_ATOMS: atom_id res chain seq x y z
N MET A 1 13.08 -35.41 1.87
CA MET A 1 12.24 -34.71 0.88
C MET A 1 10.78 -35.13 0.95
N THR A 2 10.44 -36.41 0.80
CA THR A 2 9.06 -36.98 0.86
C THR A 2 8.06 -36.22 1.73
N LYS A 3 8.29 -36.06 3.05
CA LYS A 3 7.35 -35.32 3.95
C LYS A 3 6.99 -33.90 3.49
N LYS A 4 7.89 -33.16 2.83
CA LYS A 4 7.59 -31.82 2.27
C LYS A 4 6.81 -31.88 0.95
N ILE A 5 7.03 -32.92 0.14
CA ILE A 5 6.30 -33.13 -1.13
C ILE A 5 4.87 -33.59 -0.84
N SER A 6 4.68 -34.50 0.11
CA SER A 6 3.36 -34.89 0.60
C SER A 6 2.57 -33.70 1.16
N PHE A 7 3.22 -32.81 1.92
CA PHE A 7 2.59 -31.58 2.41
C PHE A 7 2.12 -30.68 1.25
N PHE A 8 2.96 -30.47 0.23
CA PHE A 8 2.60 -29.63 -0.92
C PHE A 8 1.44 -30.23 -1.74
N LEU A 9 1.41 -31.55 -1.93
CA LEU A 9 0.31 -32.24 -2.62
C LEU A 9 -0.99 -32.23 -1.81
N ILE A 10 -0.93 -32.36 -0.48
CA ILE A 10 -2.11 -32.22 0.40
C ILE A 10 -2.65 -30.79 0.35
N VAL A 11 -1.78 -29.77 0.39
CA VAL A 11 -2.18 -28.36 0.25
C VAL A 11 -2.79 -28.08 -1.12
N PHE A 12 -2.26 -28.64 -2.21
CA PHE A 12 -2.85 -28.45 -3.54
C PHE A 12 -4.21 -29.15 -3.69
N ALA A 13 -4.38 -30.36 -3.14
CA ALA A 13 -5.67 -31.04 -3.11
C ALA A 13 -6.70 -30.33 -2.22
N PHE A 14 -6.26 -29.73 -1.11
CA PHE A 14 -7.08 -28.89 -0.22
C PHE A 14 -7.61 -27.65 -0.95
N ILE A 15 -6.70 -26.96 -1.66
CA ILE A 15 -7.02 -25.80 -2.49
C ILE A 15 -8.11 -26.12 -3.52
N SER A 16 -8.00 -27.26 -4.21
CA SER A 16 -9.00 -27.68 -5.20
C SER A 16 -10.38 -28.02 -4.63
N LEU A 17 -10.50 -28.27 -3.32
CA LEU A 17 -11.76 -28.59 -2.65
C LEU A 17 -12.39 -27.35 -1.97
N VAL A 18 -11.58 -26.53 -1.30
CA VAL A 18 -12.08 -25.41 -0.48
C VAL A 18 -12.43 -24.16 -1.29
N PHE A 19 -11.80 -23.92 -2.45
CA PHE A 19 -12.00 -22.68 -3.22
C PHE A 19 -12.81 -22.85 -4.52
N PHE A 20 -13.18 -24.09 -4.89
CA PHE A 20 -14.05 -24.39 -6.02
C PHE A 20 -15.45 -24.89 -5.61
N GLN A 21 -15.67 -25.10 -4.31
CA GLN A 21 -17.00 -25.22 -3.71
C GLN A 21 -17.33 -23.92 -2.96
N GLN A 22 -18.62 -23.57 -2.87
CA GLN A 22 -19.03 -22.25 -2.38
C GLN A 22 -18.89 -22.12 -0.86
N GLY A 23 -18.25 -21.05 -0.40
CA GLY A 23 -18.50 -20.47 0.92
C GLY A 23 -19.85 -19.76 0.91
N ARG A 24 -20.91 -20.53 1.14
CA ARG A 24 -22.30 -20.06 1.32
C ARG A 24 -22.48 -19.56 2.74
N GLY A 25 -23.36 -18.58 2.95
CA GLY A 25 -24.03 -18.41 4.24
C GLY A 25 -25.20 -19.40 4.35
N TYR A 26 -26.42 -18.88 4.35
CA TYR A 26 -27.58 -19.69 3.99
C TYR A 26 -27.40 -20.24 2.56
N ASP A 27 -28.16 -21.28 2.20
CA ASP A 27 -28.00 -21.89 0.88
C ASP A 27 -28.50 -21.00 -0.26
N ASP A 28 -27.62 -20.67 -1.22
CA ASP A 28 -27.91 -19.83 -2.40
C ASP A 28 -29.16 -20.23 -3.20
N LYS A 29 -29.60 -21.49 -3.10
CA LYS A 29 -30.75 -22.05 -3.84
C LYS A 29 -31.87 -22.54 -2.95
N THR A 30 -31.71 -22.50 -1.62
CA THR A 30 -32.79 -22.89 -0.68
C THR A 30 -33.16 -21.75 0.28
N THR A 31 -32.30 -21.39 1.23
CA THR A 31 -32.73 -20.62 2.41
C THR A 31 -32.67 -19.11 2.23
N HIS A 32 -31.66 -18.55 1.56
CA HIS A 32 -31.64 -17.12 1.19
C HIS A 32 -32.87 -16.72 0.35
N PRO A 33 -33.14 -17.36 -0.81
CA PRO A 33 -34.35 -17.06 -1.58
C PRO A 33 -35.64 -17.39 -0.82
N GLY A 34 -35.61 -18.27 0.18
CA GLY A 34 -36.74 -18.55 1.09
C GLY A 34 -37.06 -17.39 2.04
N LEU A 35 -36.04 -16.80 2.67
CA LEU A 35 -36.22 -15.70 3.63
C LEU A 35 -36.59 -14.40 2.91
N THR A 36 -35.95 -14.09 1.79
CA THR A 36 -36.28 -12.91 0.99
C THR A 36 -37.73 -12.96 0.45
N ASP A 37 -38.24 -14.14 0.08
CA ASP A 37 -39.64 -14.33 -0.34
C ASP A 37 -40.63 -14.03 0.81
N GLU A 38 -40.31 -14.50 2.02
CA GLU A 38 -41.07 -14.27 3.25
C GLU A 38 -40.94 -12.82 3.76
N MET A 39 -39.82 -12.13 3.55
CA MET A 39 -39.68 -10.68 3.79
C MET A 39 -40.65 -9.88 2.91
N VAL A 40 -40.67 -10.17 1.61
CA VAL A 40 -41.56 -9.51 0.65
C VAL A 40 -43.02 -9.81 0.96
N ASP A 41 -43.36 -11.04 1.37
CA ASP A 41 -44.72 -11.35 1.79
C ASP A 41 -45.11 -10.73 3.14
N PHE A 42 -44.20 -10.63 4.10
CA PHE A 42 -44.48 -9.95 5.37
C PHE A 42 -44.68 -8.44 5.14
N TYR A 43 -43.85 -7.82 4.29
CA TYR A 43 -44.07 -6.46 3.77
C TYR A 43 -45.44 -6.32 3.09
N ASN A 44 -45.78 -7.22 2.16
CA ASN A 44 -47.05 -7.20 1.42
C ASN A 44 -48.30 -7.45 2.30
N ALA A 45 -48.16 -8.03 3.48
CA ALA A 45 -49.23 -8.07 4.47
C ALA A 45 -49.31 -6.78 5.31
N SER A 46 -48.17 -6.16 5.60
CA SER A 46 -48.06 -5.07 6.59
C SER A 46 -48.39 -3.67 6.02
N PHE A 47 -48.21 -3.43 4.72
CA PHE A 47 -48.35 -2.09 4.12
C PHE A 47 -49.26 -2.09 2.89
N ASP A 48 -49.96 -0.98 2.62
CA ASP A 48 -50.88 -0.86 1.48
C ASP A 48 -50.17 -0.85 0.12
N ALA A 49 -48.96 -0.30 0.05
CA ALA A 49 -48.14 -0.21 -1.16
C ALA A 49 -47.47 -1.56 -1.51
N LYS A 50 -48.27 -2.50 -2.04
CA LYS A 50 -47.83 -3.87 -2.38
C LYS A 50 -46.76 -3.90 -3.47
N LEU A 51 -45.76 -4.74 -3.30
CA LEU A 51 -44.90 -5.24 -4.36
C LEU A 51 -45.66 -6.30 -5.18
N THR A 52 -45.55 -6.23 -6.50
CA THR A 52 -46.09 -7.24 -7.40
C THR A 52 -45.31 -8.55 -7.34
N SER A 53 -45.88 -9.64 -7.85
CA SER A 53 -45.16 -10.91 -8.01
C SER A 53 -43.94 -10.79 -8.91
N GLU A 54 -43.94 -9.90 -9.90
CA GLU A 54 -42.78 -9.69 -10.78
C GLU A 54 -41.65 -8.96 -10.06
N GLU A 55 -41.96 -7.91 -9.30
CA GLU A 55 -41.00 -7.19 -8.46
C GLU A 55 -40.43 -8.10 -7.35
N LYS A 56 -41.25 -8.99 -6.78
CA LYS A 56 -40.81 -10.03 -5.83
C LYS A 56 -39.74 -10.93 -6.44
N GLU A 57 -39.95 -11.49 -7.62
CA GLU A 57 -38.97 -12.39 -8.26
C GLU A 57 -37.65 -11.66 -8.61
N TRP A 58 -37.68 -10.35 -8.89
CA TRP A 58 -36.46 -9.57 -9.08
C TRP A 58 -35.64 -9.43 -7.79
N ILE A 59 -36.30 -9.17 -6.66
CA ILE A 59 -35.65 -9.11 -5.34
C ILE A 59 -35.08 -10.50 -4.98
N VAL A 60 -35.85 -11.57 -5.17
CA VAL A 60 -35.39 -12.95 -4.91
C VAL A 60 -34.19 -13.32 -5.78
N GLN A 61 -34.15 -12.92 -7.06
CA GLN A 61 -32.99 -13.20 -7.93
C GLN A 61 -31.73 -12.44 -7.46
N GLY A 62 -31.85 -11.17 -7.06
CA GLY A 62 -30.71 -10.44 -6.50
C GLY A 62 -30.17 -11.04 -5.19
N ALA A 63 -31.06 -11.60 -4.37
CA ALA A 63 -30.68 -12.31 -3.15
C ALA A 63 -30.02 -13.69 -3.41
N ILE A 64 -30.19 -14.27 -4.60
CA ILE A 64 -29.44 -15.46 -5.06
C ILE A 64 -28.05 -15.04 -5.60
N ASP A 65 -27.99 -13.93 -6.33
CA ASP A 65 -26.80 -13.52 -7.07
C ASP A 65 -25.72 -12.84 -6.19
N GLU A 66 -26.02 -12.44 -4.95
CA GLU A 66 -25.03 -11.90 -3.99
C GLU A 66 -24.06 -12.95 -3.46
N ASP A 67 -24.44 -14.24 -3.50
CA ASP A 67 -23.60 -15.36 -3.05
C ASP A 67 -22.55 -15.80 -4.11
N ILE A 68 -22.57 -15.17 -5.30
CA ILE A 68 -21.68 -15.51 -6.41
C ILE A 68 -20.22 -15.20 -6.02
N PRO A 69 -19.30 -16.19 -6.05
CA PRO A 69 -17.89 -15.96 -5.75
C PRO A 69 -17.29 -14.88 -6.66
N PRO A 70 -16.53 -13.90 -6.13
CA PRO A 70 -16.00 -13.82 -4.77
C PRO A 70 -16.70 -12.78 -3.87
N ARG A 71 -17.99 -12.50 -4.07
CA ARG A 71 -18.73 -11.49 -3.29
C ARG A 71 -18.84 -11.86 -1.80
N TRP A 72 -19.01 -13.15 -1.50
CA TRP A 72 -19.20 -13.70 -0.15
C TRP A 72 -18.10 -13.38 0.86
N ILE A 73 -16.89 -13.03 0.41
CA ILE A 73 -15.81 -12.61 1.30
C ILE A 73 -16.16 -11.35 2.13
N ASN A 74 -17.10 -10.53 1.64
CA ASN A 74 -17.57 -9.31 2.29
C ASN A 74 -18.85 -9.51 3.13
N HIS A 75 -19.42 -10.73 3.22
CA HIS A 75 -20.67 -11.00 3.97
C HIS A 75 -20.54 -10.81 5.48
N PHE A 76 -19.32 -10.93 6.03
CA PHE A 76 -19.06 -10.87 7.48
C PHE A 76 -19.21 -9.45 8.05
N TYR A 77 -19.78 -9.34 9.26
CA TYR A 77 -19.74 -8.11 10.06
C TYR A 77 -19.79 -8.42 11.56
N ASP A 78 -18.65 -8.28 12.23
CA ASP A 78 -18.51 -8.34 13.69
C ASP A 78 -18.86 -6.96 14.30
N PRO A 79 -19.98 -6.82 15.04
CA PRO A 79 -20.45 -5.56 15.58
C PRO A 79 -19.78 -5.15 16.90
N ILE A 80 -18.95 -6.01 17.48
CA ILE A 80 -18.22 -5.74 18.73
C ILE A 80 -16.92 -5.00 18.42
N TYR A 81 -16.29 -5.36 17.31
CA TYR A 81 -15.03 -4.75 16.83
C TYR A 81 -15.22 -3.86 15.59
N ASN A 82 -16.41 -3.87 14.99
CA ASN A 82 -16.77 -3.19 13.73
C ASN A 82 -15.89 -3.64 12.54
N GLU A 83 -15.79 -4.96 12.34
CA GLU A 83 -14.86 -5.57 11.39
C GLU A 83 -15.53 -6.49 10.37
N GLY A 84 -14.99 -6.53 9.15
CA GLY A 84 -15.30 -7.55 8.13
C GLY A 84 -14.56 -8.87 8.36
N TRP A 85 -14.53 -9.72 7.32
CA TRP A 85 -13.96 -11.07 7.40
C TRP A 85 -12.46 -11.07 7.75
N LYS A 86 -12.11 -11.80 8.82
CA LYS A 86 -10.72 -11.95 9.28
C LYS A 86 -10.10 -13.29 8.93
N ALA A 87 -10.83 -14.23 8.33
CA ALA A 87 -10.36 -15.60 8.11
C ALA A 87 -9.97 -16.34 9.42
N GLU A 88 -10.57 -15.93 10.55
CA GLU A 88 -10.36 -16.53 11.86
C GLU A 88 -11.17 -17.84 11.99
N ASN A 89 -10.66 -18.79 12.80
CA ASN A 89 -11.36 -20.00 13.24
C ASN A 89 -11.53 -21.18 12.24
N LEU A 90 -10.96 -21.15 11.02
CA LEU A 90 -11.00 -22.30 10.08
C LEU A 90 -10.12 -23.50 10.53
N GLY A 91 -10.56 -24.20 11.57
CA GLY A 91 -9.97 -25.44 12.07
C GLY A 91 -8.47 -25.30 12.39
N THR A 92 -7.65 -26.08 11.68
CA THR A 92 -6.18 -26.08 11.83
C THR A 92 -5.45 -25.11 10.89
N VAL A 93 -6.16 -24.37 10.03
CA VAL A 93 -5.56 -23.48 9.03
C VAL A 93 -5.23 -22.12 9.66
N PRO A 94 -3.97 -21.63 9.59
CA PRO A 94 -3.66 -20.29 10.08
C PRO A 94 -4.38 -19.21 9.27
N PRO A 95 -5.00 -18.18 9.90
CA PRO A 95 -5.69 -17.10 9.19
C PRO A 95 -4.82 -16.34 8.17
N SER A 96 -3.51 -16.27 8.41
CA SER A 96 -2.54 -15.73 7.44
C SER A 96 -2.48 -16.55 6.14
N THR A 97 -2.53 -17.88 6.24
CA THR A 97 -2.55 -18.79 5.08
C THR A 97 -3.86 -18.65 4.31
N LEU A 98 -4.99 -18.60 5.02
CA LEU A 98 -6.31 -18.51 4.37
C LEU A 98 -6.49 -17.19 3.62
N ARG A 99 -6.09 -16.05 4.21
CA ARG A 99 -6.07 -14.74 3.53
C ARG A 99 -5.14 -14.72 2.31
N PHE A 100 -3.93 -15.27 2.45
CA PHE A 100 -2.97 -15.39 1.35
C PHE A 100 -3.52 -16.20 0.17
N LEU A 101 -4.22 -17.31 0.43
CA LEU A 101 -4.86 -18.11 -0.62
C LEU A 101 -6.06 -17.39 -1.26
N SER A 102 -6.90 -16.69 -0.47
CA SER A 102 -8.07 -15.98 -1.02
C SER A 102 -7.70 -14.90 -2.05
N GLY A 103 -6.62 -14.15 -1.82
CA GLY A 103 -6.11 -13.16 -2.78
C GLY A 103 -5.57 -13.79 -4.08
N ILE A 104 -5.04 -15.02 -4.01
CA ILE A 104 -4.53 -15.75 -5.18
C ILE A 104 -5.67 -16.31 -6.04
N PHE A 105 -6.66 -16.97 -5.45
CA PHE A 105 -7.64 -17.75 -6.23
C PHE A 105 -8.75 -16.92 -6.87
N PHE A 106 -9.12 -15.79 -6.28
CA PHE A 106 -10.17 -14.93 -6.80
C PHE A 106 -9.66 -13.64 -7.46
N ASN A 107 -8.33 -13.45 -7.52
CA ASN A 107 -7.66 -12.22 -7.98
C ASN A 107 -8.15 -10.95 -7.24
N ILE A 108 -8.57 -11.13 -5.98
CA ILE A 108 -9.11 -10.07 -5.12
C ILE A 108 -8.01 -9.38 -4.33
N ASN A 109 -7.30 -8.48 -5.01
CA ASN A 109 -6.56 -7.40 -4.34
C ASN A 109 -7.50 -6.26 -3.88
N THR A 110 -8.78 -6.56 -3.69
CA THR A 110 -9.79 -5.65 -3.15
C THR A 110 -9.70 -5.59 -1.63
N GLU A 111 -10.00 -4.41 -1.07
CA GLU A 111 -10.14 -4.22 0.37
C GLU A 111 -11.29 -5.11 0.86
N ILE A 112 -11.00 -6.07 1.74
CA ILE A 112 -12.04 -6.92 2.35
C ILE A 112 -12.72 -6.10 3.44
N VAL A 113 -13.95 -5.72 3.18
CA VAL A 113 -14.76 -4.81 4.01
C VAL A 113 -15.77 -5.60 4.83
N SER A 114 -16.41 -4.96 5.81
CA SER A 114 -17.61 -5.55 6.43
C SER A 114 -18.79 -5.45 5.48
N SER A 115 -19.78 -6.33 5.62
CA SER A 115 -21.02 -6.26 4.82
C SER A 115 -21.76 -4.92 5.01
N LYS A 116 -21.63 -4.32 6.20
CA LYS A 116 -22.11 -2.98 6.52
C LYS A 116 -21.40 -1.86 5.72
N GLN A 117 -20.12 -2.00 5.38
CA GLN A 117 -19.43 -1.07 4.48
C GLN A 117 -19.67 -1.45 3.00
N TRP A 118 -19.69 -2.74 2.69
CA TRP A 118 -19.93 -3.30 1.36
C TRP A 118 -21.25 -2.81 0.75
N VAL A 119 -22.32 -2.73 1.53
CA VAL A 119 -23.65 -2.25 1.09
C VAL A 119 -23.65 -0.79 0.59
N HIS A 120 -22.61 -0.02 0.91
CA HIS A 120 -22.44 1.40 0.54
C HIS A 120 -21.25 1.68 -0.42
N ASP A 121 -20.32 0.75 -0.61
CA ASP A 121 -19.08 1.03 -1.36
C ASP A 121 -19.27 0.88 -2.89
N GLU A 122 -19.85 1.90 -3.52
CA GLU A 122 -20.07 1.95 -4.98
C GLU A 122 -18.77 1.79 -5.79
N VAL A 123 -17.62 2.20 -5.24
CA VAL A 123 -16.32 2.23 -5.94
C VAL A 123 -15.60 0.89 -5.82
N LEU A 124 -15.86 0.11 -4.78
CA LEU A 124 -15.39 -1.26 -4.62
C LEU A 124 -16.32 -2.23 -5.36
N GLN A 125 -17.64 -2.15 -5.14
CA GLN A 125 -18.61 -3.04 -5.79
C GLN A 125 -18.58 -2.94 -7.32
N ALA A 126 -18.40 -1.75 -7.89
CA ALA A 126 -18.30 -1.61 -9.35
C ALA A 126 -17.12 -2.37 -9.99
N ARG A 127 -16.07 -2.70 -9.23
CA ARG A 127 -14.98 -3.55 -9.71
C ARG A 127 -15.48 -4.98 -9.96
N TYR A 128 -16.50 -5.44 -9.24
CA TYR A 128 -17.11 -6.76 -9.42
C TYR A 128 -18.02 -6.81 -10.66
N THR A 129 -17.72 -6.08 -11.75
CA THR A 129 -18.53 -6.03 -12.98
C THR A 129 -18.76 -7.43 -13.59
N SER A 130 -17.78 -8.33 -13.52
CA SER A 130 -17.91 -9.74 -13.95
C SER A 130 -18.75 -10.61 -12.99
N TYR A 131 -19.11 -10.08 -11.83
CA TYR A 131 -19.77 -10.75 -10.69
C TYR A 131 -20.90 -9.85 -10.12
N GLY A 132 -21.87 -9.49 -10.96
CA GLY A 132 -23.07 -8.72 -10.57
C GLY A 132 -22.91 -7.19 -10.50
N GLY A 133 -21.69 -6.66 -10.37
CA GLY A 133 -21.42 -5.22 -10.39
C GLY A 133 -21.77 -4.45 -9.11
N ASN A 134 -22.11 -3.16 -9.27
CA ASN A 134 -22.44 -2.24 -8.18
C ASN A 134 -23.87 -2.45 -7.67
N ASN A 135 -24.02 -3.23 -6.59
CA ASN A 135 -25.29 -3.54 -5.96
C ASN A 135 -25.39 -2.95 -4.54
N THR A 136 -25.17 -1.64 -4.45
CA THR A 136 -25.26 -0.83 -3.22
C THR A 136 -26.66 -0.25 -2.97
N TRP A 137 -26.91 0.15 -1.72
CA TRP A 137 -28.10 0.91 -1.31
C TRP A 137 -28.29 2.19 -2.14
N GLU A 138 -27.20 2.94 -2.33
CA GLU A 138 -27.14 4.17 -3.14
C GLU A 138 -27.55 3.90 -4.59
N ASN A 139 -27.05 2.81 -5.21
CA ASN A 139 -27.42 2.47 -6.57
C ASN A 139 -28.90 2.01 -6.65
N ALA A 140 -29.42 1.26 -5.68
CA ALA A 140 -30.84 0.88 -5.64
C ALA A 140 -31.76 2.11 -5.67
N ILE A 141 -31.52 3.07 -4.76
CA ILE A 141 -32.28 4.33 -4.66
C ILE A 141 -32.16 5.14 -5.96
N ARG A 142 -30.94 5.23 -6.50
CA ARG A 142 -30.62 5.92 -7.76
C ARG A 142 -31.37 5.33 -8.96
N GLN A 143 -31.40 4.00 -9.11
CA GLN A 143 -32.15 3.34 -10.20
C GLN A 143 -33.65 3.61 -10.06
N TYR A 144 -34.20 3.50 -8.85
CA TYR A 144 -35.61 3.74 -8.58
C TYR A 144 -36.03 5.18 -8.90
N ALA A 145 -35.25 6.17 -8.46
CA ALA A 145 -35.50 7.59 -8.69
C ALA A 145 -35.42 8.00 -10.18
N ASN A 146 -34.70 7.22 -10.99
CA ASN A 146 -34.65 7.34 -12.44
C ASN A 146 -35.77 6.57 -13.17
N GLY A 147 -36.51 5.69 -12.48
CA GLY A 147 -37.61 4.89 -13.03
C GLY A 147 -37.21 3.46 -13.42
N ASN A 148 -35.95 3.06 -13.22
CA ASN A 148 -35.42 1.73 -13.52
C ASN A 148 -35.81 0.74 -12.41
N LYS A 149 -37.12 0.51 -12.23
CA LYS A 149 -37.67 -0.32 -11.15
C LYS A 149 -37.05 -1.72 -11.08
N LYS A 150 -36.82 -2.37 -12.22
CA LYS A 150 -36.26 -3.73 -12.26
C LYS A 150 -34.89 -3.79 -11.60
N ASP A 151 -33.98 -2.95 -12.05
CA ASP A 151 -32.60 -2.91 -11.57
C ASP A 151 -32.57 -2.48 -10.09
N ALA A 152 -33.43 -1.53 -9.72
CA ALA A 152 -33.58 -1.09 -8.34
C ALA A 152 -34.02 -2.20 -7.36
N TYR A 153 -35.01 -3.02 -7.76
CA TYR A 153 -35.49 -4.14 -6.95
C TYR A 153 -34.53 -5.34 -6.98
N TYR A 154 -33.84 -5.57 -8.10
CA TYR A 154 -32.75 -6.55 -8.17
C TYR A 154 -31.64 -6.20 -7.18
N ILE A 155 -31.15 -4.95 -7.19
CA ILE A 155 -30.14 -4.48 -6.23
C ILE A 155 -30.65 -4.57 -4.79
N LEU A 156 -31.93 -4.27 -4.52
CA LEU A 156 -32.51 -4.45 -3.19
C LEU A 156 -32.43 -5.91 -2.70
N GLY A 157 -32.47 -6.90 -3.61
CA GLY A 157 -32.21 -8.31 -3.31
C GLY A 157 -30.81 -8.54 -2.73
N HIS A 158 -29.78 -7.98 -3.36
CA HIS A 158 -28.40 -8.04 -2.86
C HIS A 158 -28.28 -7.41 -1.46
N VAL A 159 -28.97 -6.30 -1.21
CA VAL A 159 -29.00 -5.65 0.12
C VAL A 159 -29.69 -6.53 1.18
N LEU A 160 -30.79 -7.21 0.83
CA LEU A 160 -31.50 -8.09 1.76
C LEU A 160 -30.70 -9.38 2.07
N HIS A 161 -29.97 -9.94 1.12
CA HIS A 161 -29.04 -11.05 1.37
C HIS A 161 -27.99 -10.71 2.44
N LEU A 162 -27.31 -9.56 2.29
CA LEU A 162 -26.32 -9.06 3.26
C LEU A 162 -26.94 -8.76 4.65
N LEU A 163 -28.25 -8.54 4.71
CA LEU A 163 -29.03 -8.37 5.93
C LEU A 163 -29.37 -9.74 6.57
N GLU A 164 -29.70 -10.75 5.77
CA GLU A 164 -29.90 -12.14 6.21
C GLU A 164 -28.61 -12.71 6.84
N ASP A 165 -27.44 -12.39 6.27
CA ASP A 165 -26.13 -12.70 6.88
C ASP A 165 -25.93 -12.11 8.28
N LYS A 166 -26.68 -11.07 8.66
CA LYS A 166 -26.59 -10.51 10.02
C LYS A 166 -27.39 -11.35 11.02
N THR A 167 -28.12 -12.35 10.55
CA THR A 167 -28.83 -13.35 11.35
C THR A 167 -28.09 -14.70 11.42
N VAL A 168 -26.98 -14.85 10.71
CA VAL A 168 -26.03 -15.97 10.88
C VAL A 168 -25.07 -15.65 12.04
N PRO A 169 -24.93 -16.53 13.06
CA PRO A 169 -23.98 -16.29 14.16
C PRO A 169 -22.52 -16.26 13.70
N ASP A 170 -22.15 -17.15 12.78
CA ASP A 170 -20.80 -17.28 12.23
C ASP A 170 -20.34 -15.98 11.51
N HIS A 171 -21.19 -15.47 10.60
CA HIS A 171 -20.99 -14.21 9.86
C HIS A 171 -21.04 -12.94 10.72
N THR A 172 -21.42 -13.05 12.00
CA THR A 172 -21.38 -11.94 12.98
C THR A 172 -20.35 -12.12 14.08
N ARG A 173 -19.58 -13.23 14.05
CA ARG A 173 -18.57 -13.60 15.05
C ARG A 173 -17.20 -13.93 14.44
N ASN A 174 -17.00 -13.63 13.17
CA ASN A 174 -15.76 -13.94 12.44
C ASN A 174 -15.39 -15.44 12.51
N ASP A 175 -16.41 -16.31 12.50
CA ASP A 175 -16.21 -17.76 12.51
C ASP A 175 -16.14 -18.28 11.06
N THR A 176 -14.92 -18.45 10.56
CA THR A 176 -14.68 -18.89 9.19
C THR A 176 -14.74 -20.39 9.10
N HIS A 177 -15.69 -20.90 8.34
CA HIS A 177 -16.00 -22.32 8.23
C HIS A 177 -16.06 -22.72 6.74
N ALA A 178 -15.87 -24.00 6.43
CA ALA A 178 -15.90 -24.53 5.07
C ALA A 178 -16.60 -25.90 5.03
N HIS A 179 -17.85 -25.90 4.57
CA HIS A 179 -18.72 -27.09 4.54
C HIS A 179 -18.15 -28.26 3.72
N GLU A 180 -17.45 -27.99 2.61
CA GLU A 180 -16.70 -29.00 1.87
C GLU A 180 -15.18 -28.78 2.04
N GLY A 181 -14.55 -29.62 2.87
CA GLY A 181 -13.12 -29.51 3.17
C GLY A 181 -12.68 -30.11 4.52
N SER A 182 -13.64 -30.41 5.40
CA SER A 182 -13.47 -30.91 6.79
C SER A 182 -12.31 -31.90 7.01
N PHE A 183 -12.14 -32.89 6.12
CA PHE A 183 -11.06 -33.90 6.24
C PHE A 183 -9.64 -33.32 6.27
N ILE A 184 -9.44 -32.10 5.75
CA ILE A 184 -8.12 -31.47 5.60
C ILE A 184 -8.00 -30.17 6.41
N SER A 185 -9.07 -29.41 6.58
CA SER A 185 -9.11 -28.26 7.50
C SER A 185 -9.13 -28.70 8.97
N GLY A 186 -9.81 -29.82 9.27
CA GLY A 186 -10.17 -30.19 10.64
C GLY A 186 -11.34 -29.39 11.21
N ASP A 187 -12.00 -28.58 10.37
CA ASP A 187 -13.20 -27.79 10.67
C ASP A 187 -14.47 -28.63 10.42
N GLY A 188 -15.56 -28.30 11.11
CA GLY A 188 -16.86 -28.96 11.01
C GLY A 188 -17.87 -28.30 10.06
N GLY A 189 -17.60 -27.09 9.53
CA GLY A 189 -18.62 -26.26 8.86
C GLY A 189 -19.47 -25.47 9.88
N SER A 190 -20.42 -24.63 9.42
CA SER A 190 -21.40 -24.01 10.32
C SER A 190 -22.57 -24.97 10.57
N PRO A 191 -22.80 -25.43 11.82
CA PRO A 191 -23.99 -26.25 12.14
C PRO A 191 -25.29 -25.47 11.96
N TYR A 192 -25.24 -24.14 12.05
CA TYR A 192 -26.40 -23.27 11.92
C TYR A 192 -26.93 -23.24 10.49
N GLU A 193 -26.03 -23.07 9.53
CA GLU A 193 -26.38 -23.05 8.11
C GLU A 193 -26.76 -24.43 7.59
N ASP A 194 -26.09 -25.50 8.02
CA ASP A 194 -26.45 -26.88 7.68
C ASP A 194 -27.86 -27.25 8.16
N TYR A 195 -28.27 -26.73 9.32
CA TYR A 195 -29.66 -26.78 9.74
C TYR A 195 -30.56 -25.91 8.84
N GLY A 196 -30.10 -24.70 8.51
CA GLY A 196 -30.77 -23.77 7.59
C GLY A 196 -31.12 -24.36 6.23
N ARG A 197 -30.21 -25.10 5.56
CA ARG A 197 -30.37 -25.62 4.18
C ARG A 197 -31.68 -26.41 3.93
N ASN A 198 -32.26 -26.96 5.00
CA ASN A 198 -33.53 -27.68 4.98
C ASN A 198 -34.75 -26.78 4.65
N PHE A 199 -34.61 -25.46 4.76
CA PHE A 199 -35.67 -24.47 4.57
C PHE A 199 -35.53 -23.71 3.24
N ASN A 200 -36.66 -23.47 2.57
CA ASN A 200 -36.77 -22.79 1.29
C ASN A 200 -38.17 -22.19 1.07
N ARG A 201 -38.36 -21.49 -0.07
CA ARG A 201 -39.62 -20.85 -0.51
C ARG A 201 -40.90 -21.69 -0.42
N GLN A 202 -40.80 -23.01 -0.29
CA GLN A 202 -41.94 -23.95 -0.26
C GLN A 202 -42.28 -24.46 1.15
N ASN A 203 -41.40 -24.26 2.14
CA ASN A 203 -41.57 -24.79 3.51
C ASN A 203 -41.16 -23.82 4.65
N LEU A 204 -40.57 -22.66 4.34
CA LEU A 204 -40.38 -21.56 5.29
C LEU A 204 -41.73 -20.85 5.49
N THR A 205 -42.12 -20.59 6.75
CA THR A 205 -43.47 -20.11 7.12
C THR A 205 -43.46 -18.96 8.13
N THR A 206 -42.29 -18.35 8.35
CA THR A 206 -42.04 -17.29 9.34
C THR A 206 -42.92 -16.05 9.13
N ALA A 207 -43.22 -15.61 7.91
CA ALA A 207 -44.15 -14.51 7.67
C ALA A 207 -45.58 -14.89 8.04
N GLN A 208 -45.99 -16.14 7.79
CA GLN A 208 -47.31 -16.65 8.21
C GLN A 208 -47.42 -16.76 9.75
N GLU A 209 -46.33 -17.15 10.43
CA GLU A 209 -46.24 -17.20 11.89
C GLU A 209 -46.27 -15.81 12.52
N LEU A 210 -45.45 -14.87 12.02
CA LEU A 210 -45.41 -13.48 12.50
C LEU A 210 -46.77 -12.78 12.36
N ARG A 211 -47.50 -13.03 11.26
CA ARG A 211 -48.89 -12.58 11.07
C ARG A 211 -49.83 -13.17 12.13
N GLN A 212 -49.76 -14.48 12.41
CA GLN A 212 -50.58 -15.13 13.45
C GLN A 212 -50.27 -14.60 14.86
N LEU A 213 -49.01 -14.23 15.11
CA LEU A 213 -48.56 -13.60 16.35
C LEU A 213 -48.88 -12.09 16.43
N ASN A 214 -49.52 -11.51 15.41
CA ASN A 214 -49.76 -10.06 15.26
C ASN A 214 -48.51 -9.19 15.44
N LYS A 215 -47.33 -9.71 15.09
CA LYS A 215 -46.09 -8.94 15.05
C LYS A 215 -46.17 -7.90 13.93
N GLN A 216 -45.34 -6.86 13.99
CA GLN A 216 -45.27 -5.77 13.01
C GLN A 216 -43.81 -5.54 12.64
N PRO A 217 -43.49 -5.14 11.38
CA PRO A 217 -42.15 -4.66 11.04
C PRO A 217 -41.75 -3.50 11.96
N PHE A 218 -40.50 -3.47 12.40
CA PHE A 218 -39.98 -2.35 13.19
C PHE A 218 -39.12 -1.43 12.31
N PHE A 219 -39.06 -0.16 12.69
CA PHE A 219 -38.46 0.91 11.88
C PHE A 219 -37.20 1.46 12.51
N LEU A 220 -36.12 1.46 11.75
CA LEU A 220 -34.86 2.12 12.04
C LEU A 220 -34.59 3.17 10.95
N PRO A 221 -33.91 4.29 11.27
CA PRO A 221 -33.81 5.46 10.40
C PRO A 221 -32.82 5.30 9.23
N SER A 222 -32.02 4.24 9.20
CA SER A 222 -31.04 3.95 8.15
C SER A 222 -30.86 2.44 7.97
N ILE A 223 -30.38 2.02 6.80
CA ILE A 223 -29.94 0.64 6.55
C ILE A 223 -28.80 0.23 7.52
N ASP A 224 -27.92 1.19 7.80
CA ASP A 224 -26.78 1.09 8.72
C ASP A 224 -27.21 0.66 10.15
N GLU A 225 -28.35 1.13 10.64
CA GLU A 225 -28.92 0.73 11.94
C GLU A 225 -29.58 -0.66 11.90
N TYR A 226 -30.14 -1.10 10.76
CA TYR A 226 -30.63 -2.48 10.60
C TYR A 226 -29.50 -3.51 10.62
N PHE A 227 -28.37 -3.21 9.96
CA PHE A 227 -27.16 -4.02 10.02
C PHE A 227 -26.62 -4.12 11.46
N ASP A 228 -26.54 -2.98 12.15
CA ASP A 228 -26.17 -2.92 13.57
C ASP A 228 -27.11 -3.77 14.44
N TYR A 229 -28.43 -3.60 14.30
CA TYR A 229 -29.42 -4.28 15.13
C TYR A 229 -29.32 -5.80 15.00
N LEU A 230 -29.35 -6.32 13.77
CA LEU A 230 -29.30 -7.77 13.55
C LEU A 230 -27.95 -8.35 13.95
N ALA A 231 -26.84 -7.71 13.59
CA ALA A 231 -25.53 -8.20 13.95
C ALA A 231 -25.34 -8.24 15.47
N LYS A 232 -25.77 -7.19 16.19
CA LYS A 232 -25.72 -7.12 17.66
C LYS A 232 -26.66 -8.13 18.32
N TYR A 233 -27.80 -8.45 17.70
CA TYR A 233 -28.68 -9.51 18.16
C TYR A 233 -28.05 -10.90 17.96
N SER A 234 -27.57 -11.22 16.75
CA SER A 234 -26.95 -12.50 16.43
C SER A 234 -25.69 -12.76 17.27
N ASN A 235 -24.72 -11.84 17.25
CA ASN A 235 -23.52 -11.92 18.08
C ASN A 235 -23.84 -11.93 19.59
N GLY A 236 -24.76 -11.06 20.04
CA GLY A 236 -25.05 -10.87 21.46
C GLY A 236 -25.80 -12.01 22.14
N TYR A 237 -26.63 -12.75 21.41
CA TYR A 237 -27.54 -13.76 21.96
C TYR A 237 -27.22 -15.21 21.57
N PHE A 238 -26.43 -15.44 20.52
CA PHE A 238 -26.14 -16.78 19.98
C PHE A 238 -24.61 -17.01 19.89
N PHE A 239 -24.19 -18.28 19.94
CA PHE A 239 -22.79 -18.67 19.66
C PHE A 239 -22.66 -19.17 18.21
N SER A 240 -21.45 -19.16 17.68
CA SER A 240 -21.03 -20.06 16.59
C SER A 240 -20.14 -21.17 17.17
N GLU A 241 -19.97 -22.30 16.47
CA GLU A 241 -19.36 -23.52 17.04
C GLU A 241 -17.94 -23.30 17.58
N HIS A 242 -17.09 -22.51 16.89
CA HIS A 242 -15.70 -22.30 17.31
C HIS A 242 -15.52 -21.07 18.21
N THR A 243 -16.52 -20.18 18.31
CA THR A 243 -16.42 -18.97 19.15
C THR A 243 -16.95 -19.15 20.58
N ILE A 244 -17.44 -20.33 20.93
CA ILE A 244 -17.88 -20.67 22.29
C ILE A 244 -16.71 -20.48 23.28
N ASN A 245 -16.93 -19.67 24.32
CA ASN A 245 -15.93 -19.31 25.34
C ASN A 245 -14.69 -18.52 24.83
N LEU A 246 -14.65 -18.03 23.59
CA LEU A 246 -13.58 -17.12 23.17
C LEU A 246 -13.66 -15.80 23.94
N LYS A 247 -12.56 -15.40 24.58
CA LYS A 247 -12.45 -14.15 25.36
C LYS A 247 -12.71 -12.87 24.55
N LYS A 248 -12.71 -12.96 23.22
CA LYS A 248 -13.11 -11.89 22.27
C LYS A 248 -14.58 -11.50 22.46
N TYR A 249 -15.46 -12.44 22.82
CA TYR A 249 -16.89 -12.18 22.99
C TYR A 249 -17.33 -12.32 24.45
N THR A 250 -17.84 -11.23 25.03
CA THR A 250 -18.32 -11.22 26.42
C THR A 250 -19.71 -11.86 26.56
N ASN A 251 -20.50 -11.89 25.48
CA ASN A 251 -21.84 -12.48 25.39
C ASN A 251 -21.90 -13.46 24.18
N PRO A 252 -22.94 -14.31 24.05
CA PRO A 252 -23.95 -14.62 25.07
C PRO A 252 -23.32 -15.33 26.26
N LYS A 253 -24.09 -15.47 27.34
CA LYS A 253 -23.66 -16.14 28.57
C LYS A 253 -24.55 -17.34 28.87
N ILE A 254 -23.92 -18.43 29.28
CA ILE A 254 -24.62 -19.56 29.90
C ILE A 254 -25.04 -19.09 31.30
N ILE A 255 -26.33 -18.80 31.49
CA ILE A 255 -26.84 -18.28 32.77
C ILE A 255 -27.27 -19.40 33.73
N LYS A 256 -27.36 -20.63 33.22
CA LYS A 256 -27.98 -21.78 33.87
C LYS A 256 -27.62 -23.06 33.12
N GLU A 257 -27.44 -24.15 33.84
CA GLU A 257 -27.20 -25.47 33.27
C GLU A 257 -28.26 -26.47 33.76
N ARG A 258 -28.56 -27.48 32.95
CA ARG A 258 -29.47 -28.60 33.31
C ARG A 258 -28.89 -29.92 32.82
N ILE A 259 -28.96 -30.97 33.62
CA ILE A 259 -28.61 -32.33 33.19
C ILE A 259 -29.58 -32.77 32.07
N TYR A 260 -29.04 -33.36 31.00
CA TYR A 260 -29.81 -33.88 29.87
C TYR A 260 -29.86 -35.41 29.88
N ASN A 261 -28.70 -36.06 29.98
CA ASN A 261 -28.54 -37.49 30.24
C ASN A 261 -27.11 -37.73 30.80
N ASN A 262 -26.76 -38.96 31.24
CA ASN A 262 -25.46 -39.29 31.85
C ASN A 262 -24.27 -38.51 31.24
N ASP A 263 -23.65 -37.65 32.05
CA ASP A 263 -22.48 -36.81 31.77
C ASP A 263 -22.63 -35.75 30.64
N LEU A 264 -23.87 -35.52 30.16
CA LEU A 264 -24.25 -34.39 29.32
C LEU A 264 -25.22 -33.41 30.03
N PHE A 265 -24.91 -32.13 29.86
CA PHE A 265 -25.69 -30.99 30.32
C PHE A 265 -26.08 -30.10 29.13
N LEU A 266 -27.08 -29.24 29.36
CA LEU A 266 -27.45 -28.16 28.48
C LEU A 266 -27.28 -26.82 29.20
N GLY A 267 -26.47 -25.95 28.62
CA GLY A 267 -26.38 -24.55 28.96
C GLY A 267 -27.55 -23.77 28.34
N TYR A 268 -28.22 -22.96 29.15
CA TYR A 268 -29.34 -22.12 28.75
C TYR A 268 -28.94 -20.64 28.79
N SER A 269 -29.60 -19.84 27.96
CA SER A 269 -29.56 -18.38 28.02
C SER A 269 -30.96 -17.80 27.85
N LYS A 270 -31.04 -16.48 27.63
CA LYS A 270 -32.29 -15.77 27.34
C LYS A 270 -32.14 -14.97 26.06
N ASP A 271 -33.19 -14.92 25.26
CA ASP A 271 -33.30 -14.00 24.12
C ASP A 271 -33.63 -12.56 24.55
N LYS A 272 -33.81 -11.66 23.57
CA LYS A 272 -34.12 -10.24 23.81
C LYS A 272 -35.43 -10.02 24.60
N ASP A 273 -36.41 -10.91 24.43
CA ASP A 273 -37.71 -10.86 25.12
C ASP A 273 -37.61 -11.53 26.52
N GLY A 274 -36.43 -12.01 26.91
CA GLY A 274 -36.13 -12.58 28.22
C GLY A 274 -36.53 -14.04 28.39
N ILE A 275 -36.90 -14.73 27.30
CA ILE A 275 -37.41 -16.11 27.29
C ILE A 275 -36.22 -17.08 27.33
N GLU A 276 -36.27 -18.05 28.25
CA GLU A 276 -35.17 -19.01 28.47
C GLU A 276 -35.13 -20.09 27.38
N PHE A 277 -33.99 -20.24 26.68
CA PHE A 277 -33.80 -21.21 25.59
C PHE A 277 -32.47 -21.99 25.73
N PRO A 278 -32.35 -23.21 25.17
CA PRO A 278 -31.11 -23.96 25.20
C PRO A 278 -30.09 -23.31 24.25
N LEU A 279 -28.96 -22.86 24.81
CA LEU A 279 -27.92 -22.14 24.07
C LEU A 279 -26.82 -23.07 23.56
N VAL A 280 -26.40 -24.06 24.36
CA VAL A 280 -25.22 -24.89 24.06
C VAL A 280 -25.27 -26.24 24.78
N LYS A 281 -24.85 -27.32 24.11
CA LYS A 281 -24.59 -28.64 24.69
C LYS A 281 -23.25 -28.61 25.41
N ILE A 282 -23.21 -29.15 26.63
CA ILE A 282 -21.98 -29.27 27.43
C ILE A 282 -21.80 -30.75 27.78
N LYS A 283 -20.62 -31.31 27.52
CA LYS A 283 -20.27 -32.69 27.84
C LYS A 283 -19.06 -32.70 28.76
N GLU A 284 -19.15 -33.44 29.86
CA GLU A 284 -18.06 -33.54 30.84
C GLU A 284 -17.23 -34.81 30.60
N THR A 285 -15.91 -34.67 30.54
CA THR A 285 -14.96 -35.77 30.36
C THR A 285 -13.87 -35.72 31.41
N PHE A 286 -13.57 -36.88 32.02
CA PHE A 286 -12.61 -36.97 33.12
C PHE A 286 -11.19 -37.14 32.57
N ASP A 287 -10.32 -36.16 32.81
CA ASP A 287 -8.93 -36.22 32.37
C ASP A 287 -8.09 -37.04 33.35
N THR A 288 -7.62 -38.20 32.88
CA THR A 288 -6.75 -39.12 33.64
C THR A 288 -5.30 -38.62 33.76
N GLY A 289 -4.90 -37.58 33.03
CA GLY A 289 -3.60 -36.93 33.12
C GLY A 289 -3.50 -35.85 34.20
N SER A 290 -4.50 -34.95 34.29
CA SER A 290 -4.53 -33.88 35.31
C SER A 290 -5.36 -34.22 36.56
N GLY A 291 -6.27 -35.19 36.48
CA GLY A 291 -7.27 -35.47 37.51
C GLY A 291 -8.43 -34.46 37.56
N GLY A 292 -8.55 -33.59 36.57
CA GLY A 292 -9.65 -32.63 36.43
C GLY A 292 -10.79 -33.11 35.54
N VAL A 293 -11.88 -32.34 35.53
CA VAL A 293 -12.99 -32.49 34.58
C VAL A 293 -12.81 -31.48 33.46
N LEU A 294 -12.71 -31.97 32.22
CA LEU A 294 -12.79 -31.18 31.00
C LEU A 294 -14.26 -30.99 30.62
N ARG A 295 -14.59 -29.83 30.05
CA ARG A 295 -15.93 -29.52 29.55
C ARG A 295 -15.86 -29.19 28.08
N GLU A 296 -16.42 -30.06 27.25
CA GLU A 296 -16.58 -29.88 25.82
C GLU A 296 -17.89 -29.13 25.56
N TYR A 297 -17.89 -28.16 24.64
CA TYR A 297 -19.07 -27.34 24.30
C TYR A 297 -19.35 -27.45 22.80
N SER A 298 -20.62 -27.38 22.41
CA SER A 298 -21.06 -27.45 20.99
C SER A 298 -22.49 -26.90 20.84
N VAL A 299 -22.77 -26.18 19.75
CA VAL A 299 -24.12 -25.79 19.34
C VAL A 299 -24.73 -26.79 18.34
N ASN A 300 -23.92 -27.70 17.79
CA ASN A 300 -24.36 -28.77 16.88
C ASN A 300 -25.24 -29.84 17.59
N GLU A 301 -26.52 -29.47 17.78
CA GLU A 301 -27.63 -30.28 18.27
C GLU A 301 -28.94 -29.75 17.67
N LYS A 302 -29.74 -30.61 17.03
CA LYS A 302 -30.92 -30.19 16.25
C LYS A 302 -31.84 -29.21 16.99
N TYR A 303 -32.15 -29.47 18.27
CA TYR A 303 -33.08 -28.66 19.07
C TYR A 303 -32.49 -27.33 19.57
N ILE A 304 -31.15 -27.19 19.57
CA ILE A 304 -30.47 -25.91 19.80
C ILE A 304 -30.60 -25.07 18.54
N LEU A 305 -30.22 -25.65 17.39
CA LEU A 305 -30.27 -25.01 16.08
C LEU A 305 -31.70 -24.60 15.69
N GLU A 306 -32.70 -25.41 16.02
CA GLU A 306 -34.14 -25.09 15.90
C GLU A 306 -34.54 -23.87 16.75
N ASN A 307 -33.99 -23.72 17.96
CA ASN A 307 -34.21 -22.55 18.83
C ASN A 307 -33.46 -21.29 18.38
N TYR A 308 -32.35 -21.45 17.66
CA TYR A 308 -31.62 -20.37 17.03
C TYR A 308 -32.36 -19.88 15.78
N PHE A 309 -32.65 -20.80 14.85
CA PHE A 309 -33.24 -20.52 13.55
C PHE A 309 -34.59 -19.82 13.69
N SER A 310 -35.52 -20.38 14.48
CA SER A 310 -36.83 -19.78 14.73
C SER A 310 -36.82 -18.37 15.33
N ARG A 311 -35.72 -17.93 15.94
CA ARG A 311 -35.54 -16.57 16.46
C ARG A 311 -34.90 -15.65 15.42
N LEU A 312 -33.83 -16.12 14.80
CA LEU A 312 -33.02 -15.35 13.87
C LEU A 312 -33.77 -15.08 12.56
N THR A 313 -34.55 -16.04 12.05
CA THR A 313 -35.42 -15.80 10.88
C THR A 313 -36.59 -14.87 11.18
N GLN A 314 -37.15 -14.89 12.39
CA GLN A 314 -38.17 -13.92 12.80
C GLN A 314 -37.61 -12.49 12.75
N GLU A 315 -36.42 -12.26 13.30
CA GLU A 315 -35.78 -10.95 13.22
C GLU A 315 -35.38 -10.57 11.79
N ALA A 316 -34.94 -11.53 10.95
CA ALA A 316 -34.69 -11.31 9.53
C ALA A 316 -35.96 -10.79 8.81
N VAL A 317 -37.08 -11.52 8.90
CA VAL A 317 -38.33 -11.17 8.22
C VAL A 317 -38.93 -9.86 8.74
N LEU A 318 -38.83 -9.59 10.04
CA LEU A 318 -39.25 -8.32 10.64
C LEU A 318 -38.38 -7.13 10.18
N SER A 319 -37.07 -7.33 10.02
CA SER A 319 -36.13 -6.30 9.58
C SER A 319 -36.24 -6.02 8.09
N GLY A 320 -36.26 -7.08 7.26
CA GLY A 320 -36.34 -6.96 5.80
C GLY A 320 -37.62 -6.26 5.34
N ALA A 321 -38.77 -6.56 5.96
CA ALA A 321 -39.99 -5.81 5.71
C ALA A 321 -39.91 -4.33 6.13
N GLY A 322 -39.09 -4.01 7.14
CA GLY A 322 -38.73 -2.64 7.51
C GLY A 322 -37.84 -1.97 6.46
N VAL A 323 -36.79 -2.65 6.00
CA VAL A 323 -35.84 -2.19 4.97
C VAL A 323 -36.52 -1.96 3.62
N ILE A 324 -37.44 -2.83 3.19
CA ILE A 324 -38.23 -2.62 1.96
C ILE A 324 -39.09 -1.34 2.06
N LYS A 325 -39.64 -1.03 3.24
CA LYS A 325 -40.36 0.23 3.45
C LYS A 325 -39.41 1.43 3.47
N LEU A 326 -38.28 1.35 4.18
CA LEU A 326 -37.26 2.39 4.21
C LEU A 326 -36.79 2.71 2.79
N PHE A 327 -36.48 1.68 1.99
CA PHE A 327 -36.11 1.80 0.58
C PHE A 327 -37.13 2.63 -0.22
N HIS A 328 -38.42 2.30 -0.13
CA HIS A 328 -39.47 3.08 -0.82
C HIS A 328 -39.56 4.53 -0.34
N GLU A 329 -39.39 4.78 0.97
CA GLU A 329 -39.43 6.13 1.55
C GLU A 329 -38.22 6.97 1.11
N GLU A 330 -37.02 6.40 1.07
CA GLU A 330 -35.80 7.06 0.59
C GLU A 330 -35.83 7.29 -0.93
N ALA A 331 -36.31 6.30 -1.68
CA ALA A 331 -36.36 6.32 -3.14
C ALA A 331 -37.41 7.29 -3.70
N GLU A 332 -38.62 7.36 -3.14
CA GLU A 332 -39.60 8.37 -3.53
C GLU A 332 -39.15 9.80 -3.12
N ARG A 333 -38.45 9.93 -2.00
CA ARG A 333 -37.82 11.21 -1.57
C ARG A 333 -36.76 11.67 -2.57
N ALA A 334 -35.87 10.77 -3.01
CA ALA A 334 -34.86 11.04 -4.04
C ALA A 334 -35.48 11.34 -5.42
N LYS A 335 -36.55 10.63 -5.79
CA LYS A 335 -37.33 10.83 -7.03
C LYS A 335 -38.00 12.20 -7.10
N GLN A 336 -38.48 12.71 -5.95
CA GLN A 336 -39.07 14.05 -5.83
C GLN A 336 -38.01 15.16 -5.83
N ASN A 337 -36.86 14.95 -5.18
CA ASN A 337 -35.74 15.89 -5.18
C ASN A 337 -34.56 15.38 -6.01
N LYS A 338 -34.66 15.49 -7.35
CA LYS A 338 -33.59 15.04 -8.25
C LYS A 338 -32.24 15.74 -8.05
N ALA A 339 -32.20 16.90 -7.37
CA ALA A 339 -30.96 17.59 -7.03
C ALA A 339 -30.23 16.98 -5.80
N SER A 340 -30.87 16.12 -5.02
CA SER A 340 -30.22 15.35 -3.94
C SER A 340 -29.91 13.89 -4.32
N ILE A 341 -30.01 13.54 -5.61
CA ILE A 341 -29.47 12.27 -6.11
C ILE A 341 -27.97 12.48 -6.30
N SER A 342 -27.14 11.85 -5.46
CA SER A 342 -25.68 11.81 -5.62
C SER A 342 -25.33 11.40 -7.06
N PRO A 343 -24.30 11.96 -7.71
CA PRO A 343 -23.87 11.47 -9.02
C PRO A 343 -23.40 10.02 -8.94
N VAL A 344 -23.33 9.32 -10.08
CA VAL A 344 -22.61 8.03 -10.14
C VAL A 344 -21.12 8.33 -9.99
N PRO A 345 -20.38 7.69 -9.06
CA PRO A 345 -18.95 7.86 -8.94
C PRO A 345 -18.28 7.68 -10.30
N GLN A 346 -17.46 8.65 -10.72
CA GLN A 346 -16.81 8.61 -12.03
C GLN A 346 -15.57 7.71 -11.96
N ILE A 347 -15.83 6.42 -12.12
CA ILE A 347 -14.83 5.36 -12.14
C ILE A 347 -14.09 5.43 -13.47
N SER A 348 -12.77 5.62 -13.42
CA SER A 348 -11.96 5.74 -14.63
C SER A 348 -11.93 4.43 -15.42
N TRP A 349 -11.67 4.51 -16.73
CA TRP A 349 -11.53 3.33 -17.59
C TRP A 349 -10.53 2.30 -17.05
N TRP A 350 -9.44 2.76 -16.43
CA TRP A 350 -8.46 1.91 -15.74
C TRP A 350 -9.01 1.24 -14.47
N GLN A 351 -9.86 1.93 -13.70
CA GLN A 351 -10.55 1.35 -12.55
C GLN A 351 -11.64 0.35 -12.97
N GLN A 352 -12.29 0.55 -14.13
CA GLN A 352 -13.16 -0.46 -14.73
C GLN A 352 -12.37 -1.68 -15.22
N MET A 353 -11.21 -1.50 -15.86
CA MET A 353 -10.35 -2.63 -16.28
C MET A 353 -9.67 -3.37 -15.12
N ARG A 354 -9.73 -2.84 -13.89
CA ARG A 354 -9.44 -3.61 -12.67
C ARG A 354 -10.58 -4.54 -12.25
N SER A 355 -11.65 -4.67 -13.05
CA SER A 355 -12.64 -5.73 -12.84
C SER A 355 -12.00 -7.11 -13.04
N PRO A 356 -12.39 -8.14 -12.28
CA PRO A 356 -11.89 -9.51 -12.47
C PRO A 356 -12.08 -10.00 -13.91
N LEU A 357 -10.99 -10.02 -14.66
CA LEU A 357 -10.98 -10.53 -16.03
C LEU A 357 -11.32 -12.02 -16.04
N TYR A 358 -12.06 -12.44 -17.07
CA TYR A 358 -12.61 -13.79 -17.21
C TYR A 358 -11.55 -14.82 -17.62
N GLY A 359 -10.47 -14.92 -16.83
CA GLY A 359 -9.24 -15.66 -17.12
C GLY A 359 -9.15 -17.03 -16.44
N GLY A 360 -10.13 -17.91 -16.67
CA GLY A 360 -10.04 -19.28 -16.13
C GLY A 360 -11.18 -20.24 -16.50
N ILE A 361 -12.41 -19.75 -16.67
CA ILE A 361 -13.60 -20.61 -16.85
C ILE A 361 -14.11 -20.57 -18.30
N ALA A 362 -13.23 -20.89 -19.25
CA ALA A 362 -13.56 -21.13 -20.66
C ALA A 362 -13.40 -22.61 -21.08
N LEU A 363 -13.10 -23.51 -20.12
CA LEU A 363 -12.85 -24.93 -20.36
C LEU A 363 -13.86 -25.90 -19.70
N TYR A 364 -14.93 -25.40 -19.07
CA TYR A 364 -15.83 -26.23 -18.24
C TYR A 364 -17.32 -26.19 -18.61
N ASN A 365 -17.64 -25.97 -19.90
CA ASN A 365 -19.02 -26.05 -20.42
C ASN A 365 -19.25 -27.24 -21.39
N ASN A 366 -18.28 -28.16 -21.55
CA ASN A 366 -18.37 -29.22 -22.59
C ASN A 366 -17.66 -30.55 -22.25
N VAL A 367 -17.79 -31.05 -21.01
CA VAL A 367 -17.72 -32.51 -20.76
C VAL A 367 -18.58 -32.92 -19.57
N ASN A 368 -19.64 -33.68 -19.87
CA ASN A 368 -20.06 -34.74 -18.96
C ASN A 368 -19.09 -35.93 -19.09
N GLU A 369 -19.07 -36.78 -18.05
CA GLU A 369 -18.47 -38.13 -18.00
C GLU A 369 -16.96 -38.32 -17.67
N THR A 370 -16.74 -39.28 -16.75
CA THR A 370 -15.52 -40.08 -16.46
C THR A 370 -14.32 -39.48 -15.69
N VAL A 371 -14.16 -40.00 -14.46
CA VAL A 371 -13.20 -39.60 -13.40
C VAL A 371 -11.82 -40.28 -13.55
N VAL A 372 -11.27 -40.42 -14.77
CA VAL A 372 -10.15 -41.36 -15.02
C VAL A 372 -8.81 -40.70 -15.44
N SER A 373 -8.81 -39.49 -15.99
CA SER A 373 -7.59 -38.89 -16.57
C SER A 373 -6.53 -38.41 -15.56
N ALA A 374 -6.91 -38.15 -14.29
CA ALA A 374 -6.01 -37.56 -13.30
C ALA A 374 -4.74 -38.38 -12.99
N TYR A 375 -4.73 -39.69 -13.27
CA TYR A 375 -3.63 -40.59 -12.94
C TYR A 375 -2.47 -40.61 -13.96
N SER A 376 -2.70 -40.21 -15.22
CA SER A 376 -1.69 -40.30 -16.30
C SER A 376 -0.78 -39.06 -16.41
N PHE A 377 -1.22 -37.91 -15.89
CA PHE A 377 -0.39 -36.70 -15.80
C PHE A 377 0.65 -36.78 -14.67
N VAL A 378 0.29 -37.40 -13.55
CA VAL A 378 1.16 -37.52 -12.37
C VAL A 378 2.42 -38.37 -12.67
N THR A 379 2.29 -39.43 -13.47
CA THR A 379 3.44 -40.31 -13.79
C THR A 379 4.44 -39.63 -14.72
N SER A 380 3.98 -38.89 -15.73
CA SER A 380 4.82 -38.25 -16.74
C SER A 380 5.67 -37.10 -16.17
N PHE A 381 5.15 -36.34 -15.19
CA PHE A 381 5.94 -35.26 -14.55
C PHE A 381 7.13 -35.78 -13.72
N THR A 382 6.99 -36.95 -13.07
CA THR A 382 8.04 -37.48 -12.19
C THR A 382 9.34 -37.82 -12.92
N ALA A 383 9.28 -38.24 -14.19
CA ALA A 383 10.45 -38.61 -14.97
C ALA A 383 11.43 -37.44 -15.16
N ASN A 384 10.92 -36.25 -15.51
CA ASN A 384 11.75 -35.08 -15.80
C ASN A 384 12.35 -34.44 -14.55
N THR A 385 11.70 -34.54 -13.38
CA THR A 385 12.29 -34.04 -12.13
C THR A 385 13.52 -34.84 -11.65
N ILE A 386 13.67 -36.10 -12.07
CA ILE A 386 14.80 -36.95 -11.65
C ILE A 386 16.10 -36.57 -12.38
N SER A 387 16.03 -36.17 -13.66
CA SER A 387 17.24 -35.76 -14.41
C SER A 387 17.81 -34.43 -13.91
N PHE A 388 16.95 -33.48 -13.52
CA PHE A 388 17.37 -32.14 -13.06
C PHE A 388 18.26 -32.18 -11.81
N PHE A 389 17.94 -33.03 -10.83
CA PHE A 389 18.75 -33.18 -9.61
C PHE A 389 20.00 -34.06 -9.79
N GLY A 390 20.13 -34.78 -10.90
CA GLY A 390 21.28 -35.67 -11.15
C GLY A 390 22.60 -34.92 -11.39
N ASN A 391 22.57 -33.72 -11.97
CA ASN A 391 23.77 -33.03 -12.45
C ASN A 391 24.53 -32.21 -11.38
N TYR A 392 23.94 -31.96 -10.20
CA TYR A 392 24.55 -31.12 -9.16
C TYR A 392 25.39 -31.88 -8.11
N SER A 393 25.45 -33.23 -8.16
CA SER A 393 26.19 -34.04 -7.18
C SER A 393 27.72 -33.94 -7.28
N ASN A 394 28.25 -33.64 -8.47
CA ASN A 394 29.67 -33.85 -8.77
C ASN A 394 30.61 -32.71 -8.34
N LEU A 395 30.09 -31.52 -8.05
CA LEU A 395 30.91 -30.38 -7.61
C LEU A 395 31.25 -30.42 -6.10
N PHE A 396 30.48 -31.12 -5.28
CA PHE A 396 30.72 -31.20 -3.83
C PHE A 396 31.72 -32.30 -3.42
N ALA A 397 32.03 -33.24 -4.32
CA ALA A 397 32.91 -34.37 -4.02
C ALA A 397 34.42 -34.02 -4.06
N ALA A 398 34.80 -32.92 -4.71
CA ALA A 398 36.21 -32.58 -4.95
C ALA A 398 36.90 -31.86 -3.77
N GLN A 399 36.15 -31.22 -2.86
CA GLN A 399 36.73 -30.40 -1.77
C GLN A 399 36.86 -31.11 -0.42
N LEU A 400 36.27 -32.31 -0.23
CA LEU A 400 36.30 -32.99 1.07
C LEU A 400 37.52 -33.90 1.32
N SER A 401 38.38 -34.10 0.32
CA SER A 401 39.52 -35.04 0.39
C SER A 401 40.85 -34.41 0.85
N GLY A 402 40.87 -33.10 1.17
CA GLY A 402 42.11 -32.35 1.43
C GLY A 402 42.57 -32.24 2.89
N LEU A 403 41.76 -32.66 3.87
CA LEU A 403 41.97 -32.31 5.29
C LEU A 403 42.35 -33.50 6.19
N ILE A 404 43.47 -34.17 5.87
CA ILE A 404 44.22 -34.98 6.85
C ILE A 404 45.74 -34.70 6.71
N SER A 405 46.20 -33.63 7.36
CA SER A 405 47.59 -33.49 7.84
C SER A 405 47.67 -32.38 8.89
N THR A 406 48.46 -32.57 9.93
CA THR A 406 48.63 -31.60 11.03
C THR A 406 50.08 -31.13 11.18
N ASN A 407 50.23 -29.91 11.72
CA ASN A 407 51.45 -29.23 12.21
C ASN A 407 52.27 -28.40 11.21
N ALA A 408 52.37 -27.08 11.46
CA ALA A 408 53.65 -26.35 11.65
C ALA A 408 53.42 -24.90 12.16
N GLN A 409 54.49 -24.27 12.68
CA GLN A 409 54.54 -22.98 13.41
C GLN A 409 54.56 -21.71 12.49
N PRO A 410 54.41 -20.48 13.05
CA PRO A 410 54.15 -19.24 12.29
C PRO A 410 55.36 -18.30 12.07
N ALA A 411 55.09 -17.09 11.53
CA ALA A 411 55.96 -15.92 11.28
C ALA A 411 56.78 -15.93 9.96
N PRO A 412 57.24 -14.77 9.42
CA PRO A 412 57.19 -13.39 9.93
C PRO A 412 56.47 -12.36 9.01
N ALA A 413 56.53 -11.07 9.36
CA ALA A 413 55.93 -9.95 8.61
C ALA A 413 56.95 -8.86 8.19
N PRO A 414 56.83 -8.32 6.97
CA PRO A 414 57.35 -7.01 6.56
C PRO A 414 56.28 -6.11 5.90
N ALA A 415 56.41 -4.80 5.72
CA ALA A 415 57.22 -3.77 6.40
C ALA A 415 56.58 -2.39 6.07
N VAL A 416 56.73 -1.37 6.93
CA VAL A 416 56.10 -0.05 6.75
C VAL A 416 57.04 0.92 6.01
N VAL A 417 56.49 1.71 5.10
CA VAL A 417 57.15 2.88 4.49
C VAL A 417 56.34 4.13 4.84
N VAL A 418 57.01 5.21 5.24
CA VAL A 418 56.41 6.47 5.70
C VAL A 418 56.67 7.57 4.67
N VAL A 419 55.67 8.42 4.44
CA VAL A 419 55.84 9.75 3.81
C VAL A 419 55.22 10.78 4.75
N GLN A 420 55.87 11.93 4.95
CA GLN A 420 55.46 12.95 5.91
C GLN A 420 54.56 14.03 5.29
N GLU A 421 53.64 14.57 6.09
CA GLU A 421 52.98 15.85 5.81
C GLU A 421 53.87 17.04 6.22
N PRO A 422 53.82 18.16 5.48
CA PRO A 422 54.22 19.48 5.97
C PRO A 422 53.04 20.22 6.61
N ALA A 423 53.28 20.92 7.72
CA ALA A 423 52.23 21.56 8.53
C ALA A 423 51.67 22.87 7.95
N LEU A 424 50.44 23.21 8.35
CA LEU A 424 49.75 24.46 8.02
C LEU A 424 50.24 25.65 8.86
N VAL A 425 50.27 26.83 8.24
CA VAL A 425 50.42 28.15 8.89
C VAL A 425 49.37 29.09 8.25
N PRO A 426 48.58 29.86 9.02
CA PRO A 426 47.38 30.53 8.52
C PRO A 426 47.65 31.90 7.88
N VAL A 427 46.73 32.34 7.01
CA VAL A 427 46.60 33.73 6.52
C VAL A 427 45.11 34.10 6.50
N GLU A 428 44.81 35.37 6.76
CA GLU A 428 43.47 35.92 6.98
C GLU A 428 42.63 36.10 5.70
N ILE A 429 41.32 36.26 5.88
CA ILE A 429 40.39 36.79 4.85
C ILE A 429 39.76 38.10 5.32
N ASN A 430 39.64 39.08 4.42
CA ASN A 430 38.99 40.36 4.68
C ASN A 430 38.24 40.84 3.41
N ALA A 431 37.30 41.78 3.57
CA ALA A 431 36.13 41.91 2.70
C ALA A 431 36.35 42.55 1.30
N GLY A 432 35.51 42.15 0.33
CA GLY A 432 35.36 42.77 -0.99
C GLY A 432 34.25 42.11 -1.83
N SER A 433 33.43 42.90 -2.54
CA SER A 433 32.26 42.44 -3.33
C SER A 433 32.48 42.57 -4.86
N PRO A 434 31.61 41.99 -5.73
CA PRO A 434 31.99 41.51 -7.08
C PRO A 434 31.70 42.47 -8.27
N ILE A 435 31.67 41.93 -9.51
CA ILE A 435 31.28 42.51 -10.85
C ILE A 435 32.47 43.09 -11.68
N PRO A 436 32.58 42.93 -13.04
CA PRO A 436 32.08 41.92 -14.01
C PRO A 436 33.17 41.41 -15.04
N PRO A 437 32.83 40.60 -16.08
CA PRO A 437 33.76 40.15 -17.15
C PRO A 437 33.50 40.73 -18.58
N GLN A 438 34.50 40.65 -19.47
CA GLN A 438 34.47 40.74 -20.95
C GLN A 438 35.87 40.33 -21.52
N SER A 439 36.13 40.02 -22.81
CA SER A 439 35.47 39.30 -23.94
C SER A 439 36.36 39.47 -25.21
N ILE A 440 36.33 38.57 -26.21
CA ILE A 440 36.85 38.73 -27.60
C ILE A 440 36.38 37.49 -28.41
N ASP A 441 35.40 37.62 -29.31
CA ASP A 441 35.46 37.69 -30.81
C ASP A 441 35.78 36.33 -31.50
N VAL A 442 35.41 36.00 -32.75
CA VAL A 442 35.27 36.70 -34.06
C VAL A 442 34.35 35.84 -34.99
N PRO A 443 33.68 36.30 -36.09
CA PRO A 443 33.17 37.61 -36.53
C PRO A 443 31.62 37.60 -36.79
N ALA A 444 31.07 38.67 -37.39
CA ALA A 444 29.69 38.76 -37.90
C ALA A 444 29.59 39.59 -39.21
N GLU A 445 28.43 39.59 -39.90
CA GLU A 445 28.17 40.43 -41.08
C GLU A 445 26.78 41.11 -41.05
N THR A 446 26.78 42.44 -40.77
CA THR A 446 25.80 43.51 -41.13
C THR A 446 24.26 43.35 -40.92
N ALA A 447 23.49 44.38 -40.53
CA ALA A 447 23.79 45.70 -39.92
C ALA A 447 22.49 46.42 -39.44
N ALA A 448 22.59 47.22 -38.35
CA ALA A 448 21.87 48.48 -38.00
C ALA A 448 20.31 48.56 -38.06
N ALA A 449 19.56 49.39 -37.29
CA ALA A 449 19.69 50.21 -36.05
C ALA A 449 18.28 50.89 -35.82
N PRO A 450 18.03 51.87 -34.91
CA PRO A 450 18.70 52.32 -33.67
C PRO A 450 17.74 52.33 -32.42
N THR A 451 18.14 52.99 -31.32
CA THR A 451 17.45 53.12 -30.01
C THR A 451 16.75 54.49 -29.82
N ILE A 452 16.00 54.69 -28.70
CA ILE A 452 16.27 55.72 -27.65
C ILE A 452 15.23 55.72 -26.49
N ALA A 453 15.68 56.22 -25.33
CA ALA A 453 15.13 56.26 -23.97
C ALA A 453 13.71 56.83 -23.69
N ALA A 454 13.24 56.63 -22.45
CA ALA A 454 11.97 57.10 -21.88
C ALA A 454 12.15 58.12 -20.72
N PRO A 455 11.12 58.96 -20.43
CA PRO A 455 11.02 59.66 -19.14
C PRO A 455 9.61 59.61 -18.46
N GLN A 456 9.61 59.54 -17.12
CA GLN A 456 8.75 60.23 -16.12
C GLN A 456 7.32 60.70 -16.44
N VAL A 457 6.36 60.52 -15.51
CA VAL A 457 5.48 61.57 -14.89
C VAL A 457 4.40 60.97 -13.95
N THR A 458 3.82 61.81 -13.06
CA THR A 458 2.84 61.54 -11.99
C THR A 458 1.38 61.29 -12.44
N PRO A 459 0.52 60.71 -11.58
CA PRO A 459 -0.90 60.42 -11.89
C PRO A 459 -1.86 61.60 -11.65
N ALA A 460 -3.05 61.52 -12.24
CA ALA A 460 -4.26 62.29 -11.92
C ALA A 460 -5.50 61.40 -12.17
N ALA A 461 -6.63 61.69 -11.51
CA ALA A 461 -7.82 60.83 -11.52
C ALA A 461 -9.08 61.57 -12.01
N GLU A 462 -10.06 60.82 -12.56
CA GLU A 462 -11.46 61.23 -12.58
C GLU A 462 -12.41 60.01 -12.60
N MET A 463 -13.69 60.19 -12.23
CA MET A 463 -14.63 59.12 -11.86
C MET A 463 -15.73 58.89 -12.92
N ILE A 464 -16.20 57.64 -13.07
CA ILE A 464 -17.60 57.33 -13.44
C ILE A 464 -18.10 56.15 -12.59
N THR A 465 -19.39 56.18 -12.19
CA THR A 465 -20.04 55.31 -11.19
C THR A 465 -21.03 54.30 -11.77
N VAL A 466 -21.33 53.21 -11.04
CA VAL A 466 -22.44 52.27 -11.32
C VAL A 466 -23.26 52.03 -10.02
N PRO A 467 -24.62 51.97 -10.05
CA PRO A 467 -25.47 51.97 -8.85
C PRO A 467 -25.86 50.56 -8.31
N PRO A 468 -26.40 50.46 -7.07
CA PRO A 468 -26.68 49.18 -6.39
C PRO A 468 -28.14 48.67 -6.50
N PRO A 469 -28.38 47.35 -6.32
CA PRO A 469 -29.67 46.77 -5.91
C PRO A 469 -29.83 46.81 -4.37
N ALA A 470 -31.05 46.59 -3.85
CA ALA A 470 -31.42 47.03 -2.50
C ALA A 470 -32.12 45.99 -1.59
N ASN A 471 -31.86 46.16 -0.29
CA ASN A 471 -32.66 45.84 0.91
C ASN A 471 -32.98 44.38 1.31
N VAL A 472 -33.01 44.23 2.64
CA VAL A 472 -33.26 43.01 3.44
C VAL A 472 -34.73 42.93 3.86
N VAL A 473 -35.22 41.71 4.16
CA VAL A 473 -36.44 41.48 4.95
C VAL A 473 -36.14 40.45 6.04
N GLU A 474 -36.44 40.78 7.30
CA GLU A 474 -36.27 39.91 8.48
C GLU A 474 -37.61 39.26 8.89
N ILE A 475 -37.57 38.06 9.49
CA ILE A 475 -38.67 37.45 10.29
C ILE A 475 -38.04 36.74 11.52
N PRO A 476 -38.59 36.85 12.75
CA PRO A 476 -37.88 36.54 14.00
C PRO A 476 -38.24 35.19 14.69
N ALA A 477 -37.60 34.92 15.83
CA ALA A 477 -37.67 33.66 16.61
C ALA A 477 -38.70 33.65 17.77
N ILE A 478 -39.08 32.43 18.21
CA ILE A 478 -39.97 32.10 19.36
C ILE A 478 -39.40 30.79 19.99
N ILE A 479 -38.81 30.78 21.20
CA ILE A 479 -39.38 30.67 22.56
C ILE A 479 -39.90 29.25 22.93
N SER A 480 -39.68 28.84 24.18
CA SER A 480 -39.76 27.45 24.71
C SER A 480 -40.80 27.22 25.82
N GLU A 481 -40.90 25.94 26.25
CA GLU A 481 -41.38 25.38 27.55
C GLU A 481 -42.67 24.51 27.55
N ALA A 482 -42.59 23.33 28.19
CA ALA A 482 -43.45 22.86 29.30
C ALA A 482 -43.42 21.32 29.47
N ILE A 483 -43.65 20.83 30.71
CA ILE A 483 -43.63 19.40 31.10
C ILE A 483 -44.91 19.08 31.91
N VAL A 484 -45.50 17.88 31.74
CA VAL A 484 -46.43 17.26 32.71
C VAL A 484 -46.16 15.74 32.79
N ASP A 485 -46.37 15.16 33.97
CA ASP A 485 -46.05 13.78 34.41
C ASP A 485 -47.33 12.96 34.75
N VAL A 486 -47.25 11.62 34.92
CA VAL A 486 -48.08 10.75 35.80
C VAL A 486 -47.79 9.22 35.63
N LEU A 487 -47.88 8.49 36.75
CA LEU A 487 -47.55 7.06 37.02
C LEU A 487 -48.82 6.13 37.11
N PRO A 488 -48.76 4.83 37.51
CA PRO A 488 -47.89 3.67 37.18
C PRO A 488 -48.63 2.31 36.91
N LEU A 489 -47.87 1.25 36.53
CA LEU A 489 -47.97 -0.22 36.82
C LEU A 489 -49.33 -0.90 37.17
N PRO A 490 -49.65 -2.10 36.61
CA PRO A 490 -49.07 -3.36 37.15
C PRO A 490 -48.85 -4.53 36.15
N ALA A 491 -48.23 -5.63 36.63
CA ALA A 491 -47.96 -6.87 35.88
C ALA A 491 -48.91 -8.04 36.24
N PRO A 492 -49.02 -9.08 35.39
CA PRO A 492 -49.17 -10.44 35.94
C PRO A 492 -48.48 -11.61 35.19
N VAL A 493 -47.77 -12.43 35.98
CA VAL A 493 -47.80 -13.92 36.00
C VAL A 493 -47.09 -14.75 34.90
N TYR A 494 -46.43 -15.83 35.36
CA TYR A 494 -45.66 -16.80 34.57
C TYR A 494 -46.16 -18.24 34.81
N ARG A 495 -46.72 -18.90 33.78
CA ARG A 495 -46.98 -20.35 33.64
C ARG A 495 -47.11 -20.66 32.14
N GLY A 496 -46.76 -21.84 31.62
CA GLY A 496 -46.14 -23.02 32.23
C GLY A 496 -45.85 -24.09 31.15
N SER A 497 -44.97 -25.04 31.44
CA SER A 497 -44.47 -26.04 30.47
C SER A 497 -45.45 -27.17 30.15
N ALA A 498 -45.51 -27.59 28.88
CA ALA A 498 -45.61 -29.01 28.50
C ALA A 498 -45.21 -29.25 27.03
N SER A 499 -44.44 -30.31 26.81
CA SER A 499 -44.09 -30.93 25.52
C SER A 499 -45.25 -31.73 24.90
N VAL A 500 -45.19 -32.04 23.59
CA VAL A 500 -45.27 -33.42 23.08
C VAL A 500 -44.77 -33.54 21.63
N THR A 501 -44.36 -34.75 21.25
CA THR A 501 -43.55 -35.11 20.06
C THR A 501 -44.33 -35.42 18.77
N GLY A 502 -43.79 -34.95 17.63
CA GLY A 502 -43.23 -35.83 16.59
C GLY A 502 -44.09 -36.33 15.42
N VAL A 503 -43.46 -37.22 14.63
CA VAL A 503 -43.95 -38.01 13.47
C VAL A 503 -43.97 -37.31 12.09
N SER A 504 -42.93 -37.62 11.30
CA SER A 504 -42.93 -37.74 9.81
C SER A 504 -43.30 -39.22 9.45
N PRO A 505 -43.64 -39.66 8.21
CA PRO A 505 -43.27 -39.05 6.92
C PRO A 505 -44.21 -39.24 5.69
N ASP A 506 -43.68 -38.86 4.51
CA ASP A 506 -43.84 -39.45 3.16
C ASP A 506 -45.12 -39.28 2.31
N ALA A 507 -45.00 -38.33 1.36
CA ALA A 507 -44.88 -38.59 -0.10
C ALA A 507 -46.12 -38.69 -1.04
N LEU A 508 -45.78 -38.61 -2.35
CA LEU A 508 -46.50 -39.02 -3.57
C LEU A 508 -47.23 -37.97 -4.46
N VAL A 509 -46.52 -37.56 -5.52
CA VAL A 509 -46.90 -37.77 -6.95
C VAL A 509 -48.01 -36.89 -7.60
N ALA A 510 -47.53 -35.84 -8.29
CA ALA A 510 -47.58 -35.66 -9.77
C ALA A 510 -48.73 -34.96 -10.55
N GLN A 511 -48.27 -34.38 -11.67
CA GLN A 511 -48.91 -34.14 -12.98
C GLN A 511 -49.87 -32.95 -13.24
N ASN A 512 -49.30 -31.97 -13.96
CA ASN A 512 -49.69 -31.51 -15.31
C ASN A 512 -50.97 -30.68 -15.56
N ASN A 513 -50.68 -29.50 -16.14
CA ASN A 513 -51.35 -28.88 -17.29
C ASN A 513 -52.76 -28.23 -17.14
N THR A 514 -52.76 -26.89 -17.13
CA THR A 514 -53.35 -26.01 -18.17
C THR A 514 -54.25 -26.66 -19.24
N PRO A 515 -55.37 -26.03 -19.70
CA PRO A 515 -55.21 -24.82 -20.54
C PRO A 515 -56.41 -23.81 -20.74
N LEU A 516 -56.11 -22.74 -21.50
CA LEU A 516 -56.94 -22.01 -22.50
C LEU A 516 -58.15 -21.11 -22.10
N THR A 517 -57.90 -19.79 -22.15
CA THR A 517 -58.58 -18.72 -22.95
C THR A 517 -60.11 -18.59 -23.07
N ALA A 518 -60.59 -17.34 -22.93
CA ALA A 518 -61.59 -16.70 -23.81
C ALA A 518 -61.38 -15.15 -23.81
N ALA A 519 -62.07 -14.41 -24.68
CA ALA A 519 -61.94 -12.94 -24.86
C ALA A 519 -63.33 -12.23 -24.84
N GLU A 520 -63.41 -11.01 -25.40
CA GLU A 520 -64.61 -10.14 -25.64
C GLU A 520 -65.01 -9.12 -24.53
N THR A 521 -65.59 -7.92 -24.78
CA THR A 521 -65.42 -6.87 -25.83
C THR A 521 -66.00 -5.51 -25.31
N GLN A 522 -65.71 -4.39 -26.01
CA GLN A 522 -66.55 -3.17 -26.23
C GLN A 522 -66.51 -1.93 -25.30
N THR A 523 -66.16 -0.78 -25.92
CA THR A 523 -66.79 0.59 -25.82
C THR A 523 -66.60 1.43 -24.53
N THR A 524 -66.49 2.78 -24.52
CA THR A 524 -66.50 3.83 -25.58
C THR A 524 -65.92 5.19 -25.10
N ASN A 525 -65.72 6.13 -26.05
CA ASN A 525 -65.74 7.62 -25.93
C ASN A 525 -64.48 8.43 -25.57
N THR A 526 -63.89 9.03 -26.63
CA THR A 526 -63.55 10.48 -26.85
C THR A 526 -62.74 11.28 -25.78
N THR A 527 -61.80 12.18 -26.14
CA THR A 527 -61.62 12.94 -27.41
C THR A 527 -60.18 13.46 -27.60
N THR A 528 -59.65 13.41 -28.84
CA THR A 528 -58.87 14.42 -29.62
C THR A 528 -57.91 15.40 -28.88
N ALA A 529 -56.65 15.64 -29.28
CA ALA A 529 -56.02 15.80 -30.61
C ALA A 529 -54.57 15.21 -30.62
N THR A 530 -53.97 14.60 -31.67
CA THR A 530 -53.53 15.09 -33.02
C THR A 530 -52.73 16.40 -32.98
N THR A 531 -51.54 16.58 -33.59
CA THR A 531 -50.87 15.98 -34.78
C THR A 531 -49.36 15.69 -34.53
N SER A 532 -48.69 14.70 -35.16
CA SER A 532 -47.94 14.73 -36.45
C SER A 532 -46.80 15.77 -36.54
N THR A 533 -45.65 15.57 -37.20
CA THR A 533 -45.18 14.55 -38.20
C THR A 533 -43.64 14.64 -38.36
N ASN A 534 -42.96 13.58 -38.84
CA ASN A 534 -41.77 13.53 -39.75
C ASN A 534 -40.52 14.45 -39.50
N ASP A 535 -39.30 14.21 -40.02
CA ASP A 535 -38.80 13.33 -41.10
C ASP A 535 -37.28 12.97 -41.00
N THR A 536 -36.87 12.01 -41.83
CA THR A 536 -35.54 11.65 -42.43
C THR A 536 -34.15 12.19 -41.96
N LEU A 537 -33.27 11.21 -41.68
CA LEU A 537 -31.93 10.91 -42.28
C LEU A 537 -30.74 11.92 -42.38
N ALA A 538 -29.60 11.45 -41.80
CA ALA A 538 -28.29 11.17 -42.44
C ALA A 538 -27.17 12.24 -42.64
N THR A 539 -25.96 11.87 -42.14
CA THR A 539 -24.58 12.26 -42.58
C THR A 539 -24.15 13.75 -42.42
N THR A 540 -22.87 14.15 -42.38
CA THR A 540 -21.57 13.54 -42.81
C THR A 540 -20.42 13.72 -41.78
N THR A 541 -19.21 13.29 -42.17
CA THR A 541 -17.85 13.70 -41.73
C THR A 541 -17.65 15.24 -41.75
N ASP A 542 -16.56 15.85 -41.26
CA ASP A 542 -15.17 15.38 -41.07
C ASP A 542 -14.35 16.14 -40.00
N SER A 543 -13.11 15.71 -39.81
CA SER A 543 -12.01 16.12 -38.93
C SER A 543 -11.42 17.51 -39.22
N THR A 544 -10.72 18.12 -38.24
CA THR A 544 -9.33 18.64 -38.41
C THR A 544 -8.68 19.15 -37.10
N PHE A 545 -7.35 19.12 -37.06
CA PHE A 545 -6.49 19.71 -36.01
C PHE A 545 -6.28 21.22 -36.20
N ALA A 546 -6.01 21.94 -35.11
CA ALA A 546 -5.13 23.12 -35.12
C ALA A 546 -4.44 23.28 -33.75
N THR A 547 -3.11 23.45 -33.75
CA THR A 547 -2.29 23.79 -32.58
C THR A 547 -1.87 25.27 -32.64
N THR A 548 -1.51 25.88 -31.50
CA THR A 548 -0.25 26.65 -31.32
C THR A 548 -0.12 27.34 -29.93
N THR A 549 1.14 27.48 -29.52
CA THR A 549 1.84 28.46 -28.63
C THR A 549 1.07 29.71 -28.12
N ASP A 550 1.45 30.38 -27.02
CA ASP A 550 2.77 30.44 -26.34
C ASP A 550 2.67 30.79 -24.83
N ALA A 551 3.80 30.84 -24.11
CA ALA A 551 3.88 31.12 -22.67
C ALA A 551 4.39 32.54 -22.32
N THR A 552 4.09 33.06 -21.10
CA THR A 552 5.11 33.58 -20.12
C THR A 552 4.53 34.20 -18.83
N LYS A 553 4.81 33.54 -17.69
CA LYS A 553 5.52 34.04 -16.48
C LYS A 553 5.46 35.53 -16.06
N GLY A 554 5.06 35.78 -14.80
CA GLY A 554 5.89 36.54 -13.83
C GLY A 554 5.29 37.77 -13.10
N ASP A 555 5.37 37.74 -11.76
CA ASP A 555 5.18 38.87 -10.81
C ASP A 555 6.13 40.07 -11.08
N THR A 556 5.99 41.29 -10.54
CA THR A 556 5.74 41.67 -9.12
C THR A 556 5.40 43.19 -9.00
N ALA A 557 5.24 43.69 -7.75
CA ALA A 557 5.06 45.09 -7.33
C ALA A 557 6.23 46.04 -7.74
N THR A 558 6.27 47.36 -7.46
CA THR A 558 5.73 48.22 -6.36
C THR A 558 5.66 49.70 -6.86
N SER A 559 5.50 50.83 -6.13
CA SER A 559 5.44 51.22 -4.69
C SER A 559 4.93 52.68 -4.51
N THR A 560 4.11 52.90 -3.46
CA THR A 560 4.06 54.08 -2.54
C THR A 560 3.79 55.50 -3.13
N GLU A 561 3.47 56.57 -2.37
CA GLU A 561 3.36 56.82 -0.91
C GLU A 561 2.43 58.01 -0.61
N GLU A 562 1.75 58.07 0.56
CA GLU A 562 1.73 59.30 1.38
C GLU A 562 1.22 59.12 2.83
N VAL A 563 1.81 59.91 3.73
CA VAL A 563 1.36 60.38 5.07
C VAL A 563 0.72 59.37 6.04
N ILE A 564 1.54 59.00 7.04
CA ILE A 564 1.11 58.40 8.31
C ILE A 564 0.34 59.43 9.15
N VAL A 565 -0.89 59.11 9.54
CA VAL A 565 -1.51 59.64 10.76
C VAL A 565 -1.82 58.45 11.67
N SER A 566 -1.32 58.47 12.90
CA SER A 566 -1.45 57.34 13.82
C SER A 566 -2.88 57.19 14.33
N ALA A 567 -3.57 56.16 13.85
CA ALA A 567 -4.71 55.53 14.49
C ALA A 567 -4.40 54.04 14.59
N THR A 568 -4.27 53.51 15.80
CA THR A 568 -3.92 52.10 16.03
C THR A 568 -4.99 51.20 15.41
N PRO A 569 -4.67 50.34 14.43
CA PRO A 569 -5.59 49.30 14.01
C PRO A 569 -5.73 48.33 15.18
N THR A 570 -6.91 48.26 15.78
CA THR A 570 -7.30 47.04 16.49
C THR A 570 -7.39 45.95 15.44
N GLU A 571 -6.46 45.00 15.48
CA GLU A 571 -6.58 43.77 14.70
C GLU A 571 -7.95 43.12 14.98
N PRO A 572 -8.55 42.43 14.00
CA PRO A 572 -9.67 41.57 14.31
C PRO A 572 -9.21 40.59 15.37
N VAL A 573 -9.81 40.63 16.56
CA VAL A 573 -9.51 39.68 17.63
C VAL A 573 -9.98 38.31 17.16
N ILE A 574 -9.06 37.58 16.52
CA ILE A 574 -9.13 36.14 16.39
C ILE A 574 -9.17 35.65 17.83
N ALA A 575 -10.34 35.24 18.29
CA ALA A 575 -10.44 34.57 19.58
C ALA A 575 -9.59 33.30 19.44
N GLU A 576 -8.46 33.25 20.15
CA GLU A 576 -7.58 32.09 20.12
C GLU A 576 -8.41 30.86 20.47
N THR A 577 -8.53 29.93 19.51
CA THR A 577 -9.06 28.60 19.79
C THR A 577 -8.19 28.01 20.90
N PRO A 578 -8.74 27.72 22.10
CA PRO A 578 -7.92 27.43 23.26
C PRO A 578 -6.90 26.34 22.96
N GLU A 579 -5.63 26.56 23.31
CA GLU A 579 -4.55 25.57 23.12
C GLU A 579 -4.94 24.31 23.90
N VAL A 580 -5.44 23.29 23.19
CA VAL A 580 -5.83 22.01 23.77
C VAL A 580 -4.55 21.27 24.17
N ILE A 581 -4.14 21.47 25.42
CA ILE A 581 -2.97 20.83 25.99
C ILE A 581 -3.35 19.42 26.38
N ASP A 582 -2.83 18.46 25.62
CA ASP A 582 -2.85 17.06 26.00
C ASP A 582 -1.89 16.79 27.18
N GLY A 583 -2.25 15.81 28.00
CA GLY A 583 -1.55 15.42 29.22
C GLY A 583 -1.68 16.42 30.38
N PRO A 584 -0.92 16.21 31.47
CA PRO A 584 -1.05 16.98 32.70
C PRO A 584 -0.67 18.47 32.54
N PRO A 585 -1.36 19.42 33.21
CA PRO A 585 -1.13 20.85 33.01
C PRO A 585 0.16 21.37 33.67
N VAL A 586 0.62 20.73 34.74
CA VAL A 586 1.88 21.02 35.44
C VAL A 586 2.70 19.73 35.51
N VAL A 587 4.00 19.82 35.25
CA VAL A 587 4.92 18.68 35.18
C VAL A 587 6.21 18.94 35.98
N ILE A 588 6.87 17.88 36.43
CA ILE A 588 8.20 17.97 37.07
C ILE A 588 9.24 18.19 35.96
N ASN A 589 10.09 19.21 36.05
CA ASN A 589 10.97 19.66 34.97
C ASN A 589 12.48 19.44 35.24
N GLU A 590 12.93 19.64 36.48
CA GLU A 590 14.32 19.40 36.91
C GLU A 590 14.34 18.79 38.33
N ILE A 591 15.31 17.90 38.61
CA ILE A 591 15.56 17.34 39.94
C ILE A 591 17.06 17.36 40.26
N ALA A 592 17.42 17.96 41.40
CA ALA A 592 18.76 18.02 41.96
C ALA A 592 18.85 17.27 43.30
N TRP A 593 18.56 15.97 43.30
CA TRP A 593 18.48 15.16 44.54
C TRP A 593 19.81 15.02 45.31
N MET A 594 20.93 15.38 44.70
CA MET A 594 22.28 15.14 45.21
C MET A 594 22.89 16.34 45.94
N GLY A 595 22.20 17.49 45.98
CA GLY A 595 22.77 18.75 46.43
C GLY A 595 23.78 19.37 45.48
N THR A 596 24.51 20.39 45.94
CA THR A 596 25.61 21.03 45.22
C THR A 596 26.97 20.45 45.66
N LYS A 597 28.09 21.07 45.23
CA LYS A 597 29.44 20.71 45.72
C LYS A 597 29.69 21.23 47.14
N ALA A 598 29.08 22.35 47.51
CA ALA A 598 29.19 22.98 48.81
C ALA A 598 28.34 22.27 49.87
N GLN A 599 27.07 21.95 49.56
CA GLN A 599 26.16 21.30 50.50
C GLN A 599 25.34 20.19 49.85
N ALA A 600 25.34 19.00 50.47
CA ALA A 600 24.48 17.89 50.04
C ALA A 600 22.98 18.11 50.34
N ASN A 601 22.63 19.16 51.09
CA ASN A 601 21.25 19.60 51.33
C ASN A 601 20.80 20.74 50.42
N ASP A 602 21.64 21.24 49.51
CA ASP A 602 21.26 22.17 48.43
C ASP A 602 20.43 21.42 47.35
N GLU A 603 19.39 20.68 47.77
CA GLU A 603 18.48 19.94 46.89
C GLU A 603 17.39 20.87 46.35
N TRP A 604 17.04 20.72 45.06
CA TRP A 604 15.85 21.35 44.50
C TRP A 604 15.04 20.44 43.58
N ILE A 605 13.78 20.80 43.40
CA ILE A 605 12.86 20.26 42.41
C ILE A 605 12.23 21.45 41.69
N GLU A 606 12.11 21.38 40.38
CA GLU A 606 11.39 22.38 39.60
C GLU A 606 10.13 21.78 38.96
N LEU A 607 9.06 22.56 38.93
CA LEU A 607 7.85 22.28 38.15
C LEU A 607 7.69 23.29 37.00
N TYR A 608 7.10 22.87 35.88
CA TYR A 608 6.77 23.72 34.73
C TYR A 608 5.27 23.66 34.42
N ASN A 609 4.67 24.82 34.16
CA ASN A 609 3.28 24.95 33.73
C ASN A 609 3.19 24.96 32.19
N LYS A 610 2.55 23.96 31.59
CA LYS A 610 2.35 23.90 30.14
C LYS A 610 1.29 24.90 29.63
N THR A 611 0.47 25.47 30.50
CA THR A 611 -0.75 26.21 30.12
C THR A 611 -0.56 27.72 29.95
N ASN A 612 -1.46 28.35 29.20
CA ASN A 612 -1.55 29.82 29.05
C ASN A 612 -2.28 30.50 30.24
N SER A 613 -2.43 29.80 31.36
CA SER A 613 -3.14 30.26 32.55
C SER A 613 -2.32 30.01 33.80
N ASP A 614 -2.38 30.93 34.77
CA ASP A 614 -1.79 30.73 36.08
C ASP A 614 -2.52 29.60 36.84
N ILE A 615 -1.78 28.76 37.57
CA ILE A 615 -2.32 27.60 38.30
C ILE A 615 -1.97 27.71 39.78
N ASP A 616 -2.98 27.63 40.66
CA ASP A 616 -2.79 27.51 42.10
C ASP A 616 -2.44 26.06 42.48
N LEU A 617 -1.27 25.90 43.12
CA LEU A 617 -0.75 24.62 43.60
C LEU A 617 -1.14 24.34 45.06
N SER A 618 -1.92 25.22 45.70
CA SER A 618 -2.32 25.08 47.10
C SER A 618 -3.10 23.78 47.36
N GLY A 619 -2.53 22.91 48.20
CA GLY A 619 -3.11 21.60 48.53
C GLY A 619 -2.72 20.46 47.57
N TRP A 620 -1.89 20.73 46.56
CA TRP A 620 -1.17 19.69 45.82
C TRP A 620 -0.04 19.12 46.70
N MET A 621 0.50 17.96 46.31
CA MET A 621 1.55 17.26 47.04
C MET A 621 2.69 16.83 46.10
N LEU A 622 3.93 16.92 46.57
CA LEU A 622 5.07 16.16 46.05
C LEU A 622 5.45 15.07 47.07
N GLU A 623 5.47 13.81 46.67
CA GLU A 623 5.85 12.69 47.56
C GLU A 623 6.59 11.56 46.87
N SER A 624 7.39 10.79 47.62
CA SER A 624 7.96 9.51 47.18
C SER A 624 6.98 8.36 47.41
N ARG A 625 7.23 7.22 46.78
CA ARG A 625 6.40 6.00 46.80
C ARG A 625 6.01 5.53 48.21
N ASN A 626 6.92 5.61 49.20
CA ASN A 626 6.64 5.25 50.60
C ASN A 626 6.47 6.48 51.52
N GLN A 627 6.26 7.67 50.94
CA GLN A 627 6.13 8.94 51.64
C GLN A 627 7.30 9.26 52.59
N ARG A 628 8.52 8.87 52.20
CA ARG A 628 9.77 9.27 52.87
C ARG A 628 10.14 10.71 52.49
N PHE A 629 9.96 11.05 51.22
CA PHE A 629 9.77 12.42 50.77
C PHE A 629 8.27 12.74 50.76
N SER A 630 7.85 13.86 51.33
CA SER A 630 6.46 14.34 51.32
C SER A 630 6.39 15.83 51.69
N VAL A 631 5.93 16.65 50.74
CA VAL A 631 5.83 18.11 50.81
C VAL A 631 4.46 18.53 50.25
N ALA A 632 3.71 19.35 50.99
CA ALA A 632 2.52 20.01 50.48
C ALA A 632 2.91 21.29 49.75
N LEU A 633 2.28 21.57 48.61
CA LEU A 633 2.51 22.76 47.79
C LEU A 633 1.57 23.90 48.17
N GLN A 634 2.01 25.13 47.91
CA GLN A 634 1.28 26.37 48.15
C GLN A 634 1.73 27.45 47.14
N GLY A 635 0.83 28.36 46.77
CA GLY A 635 1.14 29.45 45.84
C GLY A 635 0.90 29.08 44.37
N VAL A 636 1.21 30.03 43.48
CA VAL A 636 0.80 30.02 42.08
C VAL A 636 2.01 29.82 41.16
N ILE A 637 1.89 28.90 40.18
CA ILE A 637 2.80 28.80 39.03
C ILE A 637 2.20 29.56 37.85
N LEU A 638 2.97 30.50 37.29
CA LEU A 638 2.48 31.39 36.22
C LEU A 638 2.30 30.64 34.89
N ALA A 639 1.48 31.20 34.00
CA ALA A 639 1.33 30.74 32.61
C ALA A 639 2.69 30.56 31.91
N LYS A 640 2.92 29.40 31.30
CA LYS A 640 4.20 28.98 30.66
C LYS A 640 5.44 29.18 31.56
N GLY A 641 5.27 29.24 32.88
CA GLY A 641 6.30 29.56 33.86
C GLY A 641 6.81 28.37 34.67
N TYR A 642 7.84 28.63 35.46
CA TYR A 642 8.51 27.67 36.34
C TYR A 642 8.11 27.89 37.81
N PHE A 643 8.23 26.85 38.64
CA PHE A 643 8.06 26.90 40.08
C PHE A 643 9.18 26.10 40.75
N LEU A 644 10.13 26.82 41.34
CA LEU A 644 11.34 26.27 41.98
C LEU A 644 11.09 25.99 43.47
N LEU A 645 11.42 24.77 43.90
CA LEU A 645 11.35 24.34 45.29
C LEU A 645 12.75 24.00 45.83
N GLU A 646 13.29 24.84 46.72
CA GLU A 646 14.59 24.61 47.37
C GLU A 646 14.45 23.93 48.75
N ARG A 647 15.43 23.11 49.12
CA ARG A 647 15.48 22.47 50.43
C ARG A 647 16.15 23.37 51.48
N THR A 648 15.45 23.56 52.60
CA THR A 648 15.91 24.16 53.86
C THR A 648 16.38 25.62 53.88
N ALA A 649 16.82 26.23 52.77
CA ALA A 649 17.23 27.63 52.74
C ALA A 649 17.10 28.26 51.34
N SER A 650 16.66 29.52 51.29
CA SER A 650 16.56 30.43 50.13
C SER A 650 17.94 30.87 49.60
N THR A 651 18.81 29.90 49.34
CA THR A 651 20.24 30.10 49.09
C THR A 651 20.87 29.00 48.26
N THR A 652 20.10 28.03 47.75
CA THR A 652 20.66 26.89 47.01
C THR A 652 21.16 27.32 45.63
N THR A 653 20.37 28.14 44.92
CA THR A 653 20.69 28.74 43.61
C THR A 653 20.82 30.27 43.72
N ASP A 654 21.25 30.95 42.63
CA ASP A 654 21.17 32.41 42.50
C ASP A 654 19.79 32.89 41.99
N GLN A 655 18.81 31.99 41.83
CA GLN A 655 17.41 32.34 41.51
C GLN A 655 16.56 32.41 42.79
N ALA A 656 15.50 33.22 42.76
CA ALA A 656 14.54 33.27 43.86
C ALA A 656 13.63 32.05 43.83
N GLU A 657 13.57 31.28 44.92
CA GLU A 657 12.70 30.11 45.01
C GLU A 657 11.23 30.52 45.23
N ASN A 658 10.31 29.74 44.66
CA ASN A 658 8.89 29.96 44.90
C ASN A 658 8.44 29.35 46.23
N MET A 659 9.16 28.34 46.74
CA MET A 659 8.89 27.68 48.01
C MET A 659 10.13 26.99 48.59
N THR A 660 10.32 27.06 49.91
CA THR A 660 11.28 26.20 50.64
C THR A 660 10.61 25.03 51.35
N TYR A 661 11.25 23.86 51.43
CA TYR A 661 10.79 22.72 52.25
C TYR A 661 11.83 22.23 53.28
N SER A 662 11.38 21.84 54.48
CA SER A 662 12.28 21.58 55.63
C SER A 662 11.79 20.50 56.62
N SER A 663 10.81 19.67 56.25
CA SER A 663 10.22 18.67 57.15
C SER A 663 11.16 17.47 57.41
N HIS A 664 10.89 16.69 58.47
CA HIS A 664 11.57 15.39 58.68
C HIS A 664 11.26 14.34 57.59
N LYS A 665 10.33 14.64 56.66
CA LYS A 665 10.05 13.91 55.42
C LYS A 665 10.47 14.73 54.19
N GLY A 666 11.45 15.61 54.31
CA GLY A 666 11.94 16.52 53.25
C GLY A 666 13.29 16.10 52.69
N VAL A 667 13.49 14.81 52.41
CA VAL A 667 14.78 14.25 51.96
C VAL A 667 14.57 13.40 50.71
N LEU A 668 15.11 13.84 49.57
CA LEU A 668 15.25 12.98 48.40
C LEU A 668 16.32 11.91 48.69
N VAL A 669 16.24 10.74 48.05
CA VAL A 669 17.21 9.65 48.28
C VAL A 669 17.90 9.24 46.98
N ASP A 670 19.22 9.09 47.03
CA ASP A 670 20.08 8.72 45.90
C ASP A 670 19.66 7.42 45.20
N SER A 671 19.10 6.47 45.95
CA SER A 671 18.71 5.14 45.46
C SER A 671 17.77 4.43 46.44
N GLY A 672 17.20 3.31 46.00
CA GLY A 672 16.24 2.53 46.78
C GLY A 672 14.78 2.91 46.47
N PRO A 673 13.79 2.28 47.12
CA PRO A 673 12.38 2.33 46.71
C PRO A 673 11.69 3.69 46.80
N ASP A 674 12.37 4.72 47.34
CA ASP A 674 11.92 6.12 47.40
C ASP A 674 12.71 7.07 46.48
N ALA A 675 13.62 6.56 45.63
CA ALA A 675 14.28 7.33 44.58
C ALA A 675 13.29 7.57 43.41
N ASN A 676 12.28 8.39 43.69
CA ASN A 676 11.17 8.75 42.82
C ASN A 676 10.40 9.95 43.40
N VAL A 677 9.66 10.67 42.55
CA VAL A 677 8.76 11.77 42.94
C VAL A 677 7.43 11.64 42.22
N TYR A 678 6.34 11.85 42.93
CA TYR A 678 4.97 11.94 42.42
C TYR A 678 4.40 13.32 42.73
N LEU A 679 4.02 14.07 41.70
CA LEU A 679 3.20 15.28 41.80
C LEU A 679 1.73 14.85 41.82
N LYS A 680 0.98 15.28 42.84
CA LYS A 680 -0.43 14.91 43.04
C LYS A 680 -1.31 16.10 43.32
N ASN A 681 -2.54 16.06 42.80
CA ASN A 681 -3.63 16.94 43.21
C ASN A 681 -4.70 16.05 43.89
N GLY A 682 -4.87 16.20 45.20
CA GLY A 682 -5.66 15.28 46.02
C GLY A 682 -5.17 13.83 45.89
N THR A 683 -6.06 12.92 45.46
CA THR A 683 -5.72 11.51 45.21
C THR A 683 -5.12 11.24 43.83
N THR A 684 -5.15 12.20 42.92
CA THR A 684 -4.76 12.02 41.51
C THR A 684 -3.30 12.34 41.30
N THR A 685 -2.50 11.39 40.82
CA THR A 685 -1.17 11.66 40.28
C THR A 685 -1.30 12.47 38.99
N VAL A 686 -0.63 13.62 38.96
CA VAL A 686 -0.58 14.53 37.80
C VAL A 686 0.64 14.21 36.94
N ASP A 687 1.82 14.05 37.54
CA ASP A 687 3.07 13.69 36.85
C ASP A 687 3.98 12.90 37.82
N ASN A 688 4.82 11.98 37.33
CA ASN A 688 5.69 11.20 38.23
C ASN A 688 7.01 10.74 37.60
N VAL A 689 8.10 10.90 38.35
CA VAL A 689 9.44 10.42 38.01
C VAL A 689 9.70 9.17 38.84
N ASP A 690 9.51 7.98 38.25
CA ASP A 690 9.83 6.70 38.91
C ASP A 690 10.42 5.72 37.90
N PHE A 691 11.69 5.34 38.12
CA PHE A 691 12.46 4.43 37.27
C PHE A 691 12.90 3.16 38.01
N ASN A 692 12.06 2.69 38.94
CA ASN A 692 12.29 1.49 39.74
C ASN A 692 13.58 1.56 40.56
N ASN A 693 13.51 2.40 41.59
CA ASN A 693 14.46 2.49 42.71
C ASN A 693 15.79 3.21 42.42
N ARG A 694 15.85 4.04 41.38
CA ARG A 694 17.01 4.88 41.04
C ARG A 694 16.64 6.10 40.21
N TRP A 695 17.50 7.11 40.23
CA TRP A 695 17.60 8.12 39.17
C TRP A 695 18.32 7.52 37.95
N ILE A 696 18.08 8.08 36.77
CA ILE A 696 18.51 7.53 35.47
C ILE A 696 19.46 8.44 34.68
N ALA A 697 19.49 9.71 35.08
CA ALA A 697 20.26 10.79 34.51
C ALA A 697 20.65 11.73 35.67
N GLY A 698 21.48 12.74 35.43
CA GLY A 698 22.14 13.51 36.50
C GLY A 698 23.33 12.76 37.11
N GLU A 699 24.25 13.49 37.73
CA GLU A 699 25.55 12.96 38.14
C GLU A 699 25.99 13.46 39.53
N ASN A 700 25.90 12.59 40.53
CA ASN A 700 26.28 12.90 41.92
C ASN A 700 27.79 13.20 42.10
N GLY A 701 28.65 12.70 41.22
CA GLY A 701 30.10 12.86 41.31
C GLY A 701 30.59 14.31 41.11
N VAL A 702 29.99 15.03 40.16
CA VAL A 702 30.27 16.45 39.89
C VAL A 702 29.11 17.39 40.22
N LYS A 703 27.94 16.84 40.58
CA LYS A 703 26.69 17.53 40.96
C LYS A 703 25.91 18.17 39.80
N ARG A 704 25.81 17.47 38.67
CA ARG A 704 24.96 17.84 37.52
C ARG A 704 23.53 17.33 37.68
N THR A 705 22.51 18.16 37.46
CA THR A 705 21.09 17.80 37.65
C THR A 705 20.54 16.80 36.63
N MET A 706 19.36 16.25 36.93
CA MET A 706 18.53 15.49 36.00
C MET A 706 17.44 16.42 35.43
N GLU A 707 17.62 16.80 34.17
CA GLU A 707 16.75 17.71 33.42
C GLU A 707 15.82 16.93 32.49
N ARG A 708 14.55 17.35 32.38
CA ARG A 708 13.57 16.82 31.42
C ARG A 708 13.80 17.44 30.04
N VAL A 709 13.83 16.63 28.98
CA VAL A 709 14.16 17.14 27.63
C VAL A 709 12.94 17.70 26.89
N SER A 710 11.74 17.21 27.21
CA SER A 710 10.47 17.82 26.86
C SER A 710 9.45 17.72 28.00
N PRO A 711 8.87 18.86 28.47
CA PRO A 711 7.76 18.85 29.42
C PRO A 711 6.46 18.29 28.81
N TYR A 712 6.38 18.20 27.48
CA TYR A 712 5.22 17.66 26.77
C TYR A 712 5.25 16.13 26.66
N ALA A 713 6.43 15.49 26.72
CA ALA A 713 6.58 14.05 26.72
C ALA A 713 6.46 13.45 28.15
N THR A 714 6.05 12.19 28.25
CA THR A 714 5.78 11.51 29.54
C THR A 714 7.02 11.42 30.42
N SER A 715 6.83 11.57 31.72
CA SER A 715 7.88 11.59 32.76
C SER A 715 8.54 10.23 33.02
N THR A 716 7.86 9.12 32.73
CA THR A 716 8.33 7.75 32.98
C THR A 716 9.19 7.17 31.85
N LEU A 717 9.66 8.02 30.93
CA LEU A 717 10.41 7.65 29.73
C LEU A 717 11.90 7.97 29.92
N SER A 718 12.76 6.95 29.91
CA SER A 718 14.14 7.11 30.38
C SER A 718 15.07 7.89 29.44
N TYR A 719 14.62 8.16 28.22
CA TYR A 719 15.29 9.02 27.26
C TYR A 719 14.86 10.49 27.39
N ASN A 720 13.72 10.78 28.03
CA ASN A 720 13.16 12.13 28.21
C ASN A 720 13.79 12.86 29.42
N TRP A 721 14.84 12.26 29.99
CA TRP A 721 15.66 12.84 31.04
C TRP A 721 17.13 12.72 30.66
N LYS A 722 17.90 13.77 30.87
CA LYS A 722 19.33 13.83 30.61
C LYS A 722 20.05 14.51 31.77
N THR A 723 21.35 14.28 31.83
CA THR A 723 22.23 15.07 32.71
C THR A 723 22.36 16.45 32.10
N TYR A 724 22.29 17.51 32.92
CA TYR A 724 22.60 18.88 32.50
C TYR A 724 23.94 18.96 31.75
N SER A 725 24.01 19.77 30.69
CA SER A 725 25.15 19.87 29.78
C SER A 725 25.77 21.28 29.71
N GLU A 726 26.95 21.41 30.32
CA GLU A 726 27.81 22.60 30.30
C GLU A 726 28.24 23.04 28.88
N ALA A 727 28.09 22.16 27.88
CA ALA A 727 28.39 22.46 26.47
C ALA A 727 27.20 23.10 25.73
N LEU A 728 25.97 22.87 26.20
CA LEU A 728 24.74 23.41 25.60
C LEU A 728 24.22 24.65 26.33
N THR A 729 24.49 24.76 27.63
CA THR A 729 24.18 25.95 28.44
C THR A 729 25.28 26.14 29.48
N PRO A 730 25.86 27.33 29.66
CA PRO A 730 26.86 27.57 30.70
C PRO A 730 26.29 27.35 32.11
N PRO A 731 27.13 26.99 33.11
CA PRO A 731 26.70 26.86 34.50
C PRO A 731 25.90 28.05 34.99
N PHE A 732 24.78 27.77 35.65
CA PHE A 732 24.05 28.80 36.38
C PHE A 732 24.91 29.28 37.55
N ALA A 733 24.81 30.57 37.85
CA ALA A 733 25.67 31.18 38.83
C ALA A 733 25.36 30.68 40.26
N LYS A 734 26.43 30.47 41.02
CA LYS A 734 26.52 30.67 42.48
C LYS A 734 27.99 30.80 42.87
N ALA A 735 28.60 31.88 42.41
CA ALA A 735 30.06 32.10 42.44
C ALA A 735 30.59 32.51 43.83
N ALA A 736 30.33 31.68 44.84
CA ALA A 736 30.94 31.78 46.18
C ALA A 736 31.87 30.59 46.41
N ILE A 737 33.13 30.87 46.79
CA ILE A 737 34.08 29.81 47.18
C ILE A 737 33.70 29.32 48.58
N VAL A 738 33.19 28.09 48.66
CA VAL A 738 32.96 27.40 49.94
C VAL A 738 34.09 26.39 50.12
N ASP A 739 34.81 26.50 51.24
CA ASP A 739 35.94 25.64 51.64
C ASP A 739 37.01 25.38 50.55
N GLY A 740 37.17 26.33 49.62
CA GLY A 740 38.16 26.28 48.54
C GLY A 740 37.65 25.73 47.20
N ILE A 741 36.36 25.39 47.10
CA ILE A 741 35.72 24.82 45.90
C ILE A 741 34.74 25.83 45.30
N ALA A 742 34.70 25.94 43.97
CA ALA A 742 33.69 26.69 43.24
C ALA A 742 32.36 25.90 43.22
N ASN A 743 31.27 26.55 43.64
CA ASN A 743 29.95 25.92 43.76
C ASN A 743 29.02 26.28 42.59
N ASP A 744 29.51 26.08 41.37
CA ASP A 744 28.75 26.35 40.15
C ASP A 744 27.46 25.51 40.11
N ILE A 745 26.34 26.11 39.74
CA ILE A 745 25.05 25.41 39.63
C ILE A 745 25.04 24.69 38.28
N LEU A 746 25.27 23.38 38.33
CA LEU A 746 25.28 22.52 37.16
C LEU A 746 23.87 22.00 36.87
N GLY A 747 22.98 22.94 36.54
CA GLY A 747 21.57 22.78 36.22
C GLY A 747 20.98 24.08 35.70
N THR A 748 19.68 24.15 35.49
CA THR A 748 18.99 25.29 34.85
C THR A 748 17.76 25.83 35.61
N PRO A 749 17.85 26.02 36.94
CA PRO A 749 16.73 26.47 37.75
C PRO A 749 16.16 27.81 37.27
N GLY A 750 14.83 27.92 37.22
CA GLY A 750 14.08 29.09 36.78
C GLY A 750 14.09 29.32 35.26
N ALA A 751 14.56 28.36 34.46
CA ALA A 751 14.88 28.59 33.05
C ALA A 751 14.59 27.38 32.13
N LYS A 752 14.85 27.55 30.83
CA LYS A 752 14.76 26.45 29.86
C LYS A 752 15.94 25.50 30.06
N ASN A 753 15.65 24.21 30.21
CA ASN A 753 16.64 23.16 30.38
C ASN A 753 17.75 23.20 29.33
N SER A 754 18.97 22.81 29.70
CA SER A 754 20.13 22.75 28.79
C SER A 754 19.95 21.72 27.66
N VAL A 755 19.01 20.80 27.86
CA VAL A 755 18.65 19.70 26.98
C VAL A 755 17.23 19.91 26.45
N THR A 756 17.03 20.09 25.14
CA THR A 756 15.69 20.41 24.59
C THR A 756 15.42 19.75 23.24
N GLY A 757 14.31 19.02 23.12
CA GLY A 757 13.85 18.35 21.90
C GLY A 757 12.63 17.48 22.16
N TYR A 758 11.72 17.33 21.20
CA TYR A 758 10.42 16.69 21.45
C TYR A 758 10.48 15.17 21.26
N TYR A 759 10.36 14.43 22.35
CA TYR A 759 10.27 12.97 22.30
C TYR A 759 8.86 12.52 21.92
N THR A 760 8.73 11.66 20.90
CA THR A 760 7.43 11.13 20.47
C THR A 760 6.82 10.21 21.54
N PRO A 761 5.49 10.21 21.74
CA PRO A 761 4.83 9.28 22.66
C PRO A 761 5.09 7.81 22.28
N THR A 762 5.69 7.03 23.18
CA THR A 762 6.00 5.60 22.96
C THR A 762 4.80 4.63 22.89
N GLY A 763 3.57 5.16 22.77
CA GLY A 763 2.38 4.37 22.47
C GLY A 763 2.13 4.17 20.96
N GLY A 764 2.88 4.87 20.10
CA GLY A 764 2.48 5.10 18.72
C GLY A 764 1.52 6.29 18.60
N VAL A 765 1.19 6.67 17.38
CA VAL A 765 0.16 7.66 17.06
C VAL A 765 -1.17 6.91 17.00
N THR A 766 -1.88 6.91 18.14
CA THR A 766 -3.15 6.18 18.37
C THR A 766 -4.38 6.94 17.91
N GLU A 767 -4.28 8.26 17.78
CA GLU A 767 -5.33 9.19 17.34
C GLU A 767 -4.72 10.31 16.47
N ASN A 768 -5.56 11.22 15.98
CA ASN A 768 -5.11 12.30 15.09
C ASN A 768 -4.12 13.24 15.81
N THR A 769 -2.83 13.15 15.45
CA THR A 769 -1.72 13.90 16.04
C THR A 769 -1.15 14.89 15.03
N VAL A 770 -0.78 16.09 15.50
CA VAL A 770 0.01 17.05 14.70
C VAL A 770 1.40 17.19 15.31
N TRP A 771 2.44 16.90 14.52
CA TRP A 771 3.81 17.30 14.84
C TRP A 771 4.05 18.71 14.31
N ARG A 772 4.35 19.62 15.23
CA ARG A 772 4.39 21.06 14.95
C ARG A 772 5.80 21.59 14.76
N LYS A 773 5.98 22.55 13.85
CA LYS A 773 7.28 23.21 13.61
C LYS A 773 7.83 23.84 14.91
N ALA A 774 6.94 24.41 15.72
CA ALA A 774 7.26 25.02 17.02
C ALA A 774 7.83 24.04 18.08
N TYR A 775 7.72 22.73 17.85
CA TYR A 775 8.24 21.68 18.72
C TYR A 775 9.35 20.84 18.06
N SER A 776 9.80 21.22 16.85
CA SER A 776 10.93 20.60 16.16
C SER A 776 12.24 20.76 16.96
N PRO A 777 13.15 19.76 16.98
CA PRO A 777 13.08 18.47 16.31
C PRO A 777 12.30 17.42 17.11
N TYR A 778 11.63 16.53 16.39
CA TYR A 778 11.02 15.32 16.93
C TYR A 778 12.02 14.17 16.95
N TYR A 779 12.23 13.54 18.11
CA TYR A 779 13.06 12.33 18.21
C TYR A 779 12.19 11.08 18.34
N VAL A 780 12.50 10.10 17.48
CA VAL A 780 11.81 8.81 17.37
C VAL A 780 12.72 7.70 17.95
N PRO A 781 12.52 7.27 19.21
CA PRO A 781 13.43 6.37 19.95
C PRO A 781 13.49 4.93 19.43
N ALA A 782 12.43 4.49 18.75
CA ALA A 782 12.25 3.17 18.15
C ALA A 782 11.15 3.28 17.08
N SER A 783 10.96 2.24 16.27
CA SER A 783 9.86 2.19 15.28
C SER A 783 8.52 2.56 15.92
N THR A 784 7.86 3.57 15.35
CA THR A 784 6.66 4.20 15.92
C THR A 784 5.49 4.04 14.94
N ALA A 785 4.47 3.28 15.36
CA ALA A 785 3.31 3.00 14.52
C ALA A 785 2.29 4.14 14.50
N ILE A 786 1.73 4.44 13.34
CA ILE A 786 0.54 5.29 13.16
C ILE A 786 -0.63 4.34 12.91
N LEU A 787 -1.55 4.22 13.87
CA LEU A 787 -2.59 3.18 13.83
C LEU A 787 -3.69 3.47 12.79
N GLN A 788 -4.44 2.45 12.37
CA GLN A 788 -5.35 2.48 11.21
C GLN A 788 -6.45 3.57 11.21
N ASN A 789 -6.79 4.11 12.38
CA ASN A 789 -7.78 5.19 12.56
C ASN A 789 -7.15 6.54 12.94
N ALA A 790 -5.82 6.65 12.88
CA ALA A 790 -5.06 7.81 13.27
C ALA A 790 -4.39 8.49 12.07
N THR A 791 -4.37 9.82 12.07
CA THR A 791 -3.60 10.64 11.13
C THR A 791 -2.42 11.26 11.88
N LEU A 792 -1.20 11.01 11.42
CA LEU A 792 -0.07 11.87 11.76
C LEU A 792 0.04 12.97 10.70
N THR A 793 -0.19 14.22 11.09
CA THR A 793 0.14 15.40 10.27
C THR A 793 1.47 15.98 10.75
N ILE A 794 2.38 16.30 9.84
CA ILE A 794 3.67 16.93 10.14
C ILE A 794 3.69 18.30 9.45
N GLU A 795 3.87 19.37 10.24
CA GLU A 795 3.89 20.74 9.72
C GLU A 795 5.16 21.02 8.88
N PRO A 796 5.08 21.91 7.86
CA PRO A 796 6.24 22.38 7.09
C PRO A 796 7.42 22.81 7.96
N GLY A 797 8.64 22.46 7.53
CA GLY A 797 9.88 22.83 8.23
C GLY A 797 10.16 22.04 9.52
N THR A 798 9.38 21.00 9.82
CA THR A 798 9.63 20.11 10.97
C THR A 798 10.75 19.11 10.68
N VAL A 799 11.68 18.95 11.63
CA VAL A 799 12.75 17.94 11.61
C VAL A 799 12.35 16.74 12.46
N VAL A 800 12.61 15.54 11.96
CA VAL A 800 12.36 14.24 12.58
C VAL A 800 13.67 13.44 12.58
N LYS A 801 14.23 13.20 13.76
CA LYS A 801 15.48 12.45 13.96
C LYS A 801 15.19 11.04 14.50
N PHE A 802 15.64 10.02 13.79
CA PHE A 802 15.41 8.62 14.15
C PHE A 802 16.58 8.00 14.90
N ALA A 803 16.28 7.23 15.95
CA ALA A 803 17.28 6.57 16.79
C ALA A 803 18.18 5.59 16.03
N LYS A 804 19.49 5.75 16.24
CA LYS A 804 20.51 4.78 15.82
C LYS A 804 20.55 3.57 16.75
N GLY A 805 19.53 2.72 16.63
CA GLY A 805 19.44 1.47 17.38
C GLY A 805 20.35 0.38 16.81
N GLY A 806 20.87 -0.46 17.70
CA GLY A 806 21.35 -1.78 17.29
C GLY A 806 20.19 -2.63 16.73
N TYR A 807 20.52 -3.75 16.09
CA TYR A 807 19.61 -4.59 15.26
C TYR A 807 18.24 -4.97 15.87
N SER A 808 18.07 -4.85 17.18
CA SER A 808 16.80 -5.11 17.88
C SER A 808 15.80 -3.95 17.85
N TYR A 809 16.23 -2.69 17.87
CA TYR A 809 15.35 -1.52 18.08
C TYR A 809 15.82 -0.19 17.42
N PRO A 810 16.02 -0.09 16.08
CA PRO A 810 16.29 1.22 15.46
C PRO A 810 15.01 2.04 15.25
N GLY A 811 15.15 3.35 15.05
CA GLY A 811 14.04 4.27 14.80
C GLY A 811 13.42 4.10 13.41
N GLY A 812 12.12 4.36 13.29
CA GLY A 812 11.36 4.30 12.02
C GLY A 812 9.89 4.70 12.22
N LEU A 813 9.11 4.67 11.14
CA LEU A 813 7.66 4.85 11.18
C LEU A 813 6.95 3.64 10.57
N GLU A 814 5.89 3.16 11.21
CA GLU A 814 5.04 2.06 10.74
C GLU A 814 3.63 2.61 10.43
N VAL A 815 3.38 2.99 9.18
CA VAL A 815 2.15 3.64 8.76
C VAL A 815 1.07 2.59 8.47
N HIS A 816 0.10 2.50 9.38
CA HIS A 816 -1.15 1.75 9.20
C HIS A 816 -2.35 2.68 8.99
N GLY A 817 -2.30 3.92 9.48
CA GLY A 817 -3.33 4.95 9.34
C GLY A 817 -3.10 5.88 8.16
N VAL A 818 -2.92 7.17 8.45
CA VAL A 818 -2.53 8.20 7.46
C VAL A 818 -1.28 8.93 7.92
N LEU A 819 -0.31 9.10 7.01
CA LEU A 819 0.78 10.07 7.15
C LEU A 819 0.54 11.25 6.18
N LYS A 820 0.47 12.46 6.74
CA LYS A 820 0.47 13.72 5.97
C LYS A 820 1.73 14.51 6.29
N ALA A 821 2.80 14.24 5.54
CA ALA A 821 4.03 15.01 5.58
C ALA A 821 4.06 15.95 4.36
N GLU A 822 3.34 17.07 4.44
CA GLU A 822 3.24 18.07 3.36
C GLU A 822 4.03 19.33 3.76
N GLY A 823 5.30 19.39 3.37
CA GLY A 823 6.13 20.57 3.52
C GLY A 823 5.85 21.64 2.46
N THR A 824 6.74 22.62 2.35
CA THR A 824 6.78 23.56 1.22
C THR A 824 8.21 23.67 0.67
N GLN A 825 8.38 24.27 -0.51
CA GLN A 825 9.71 24.49 -1.09
C GLN A 825 10.65 25.32 -0.17
N ALA A 826 10.10 26.24 0.62
CA ALA A 826 10.85 27.04 1.59
C ALA A 826 11.03 26.30 2.93
N ASP A 827 9.96 25.68 3.43
CA ASP A 827 9.91 24.95 4.70
C ASP A 827 9.72 23.45 4.45
N GLN A 828 10.80 22.78 4.05
CA GLN A 828 10.80 21.34 3.80
C GLN A 828 10.80 20.52 5.11
N ILE A 829 10.06 19.42 5.14
CA ILE A 829 10.09 18.46 6.26
C ILE A 829 11.34 17.58 6.14
N ILE A 830 12.04 17.28 7.24
CA ILE A 830 13.30 16.53 7.17
C ILE A 830 13.26 15.28 8.05
N PHE A 831 13.51 14.12 7.46
CA PHE A 831 13.62 12.81 8.08
C PHE A 831 15.09 12.36 8.03
N THR A 832 15.75 12.25 9.18
CA THR A 832 17.21 12.01 9.25
C THR A 832 17.64 11.20 10.49
N SER A 833 18.95 10.96 10.61
CA SER A 833 19.59 10.28 11.75
C SER A 833 19.58 11.13 13.02
N PHE A 834 19.56 10.47 14.18
CA PHE A 834 19.86 11.08 15.48
C PHE A 834 21.31 11.62 15.61
N LEU A 835 22.20 11.28 14.68
CA LEU A 835 23.56 11.82 14.60
C LEU A 835 23.70 12.98 13.61
N ASP A 836 22.60 13.43 13.00
CA ASP A 836 22.60 14.57 12.08
C ASP A 836 22.35 15.86 12.86
N ASP A 837 23.43 16.47 13.33
CA ASP A 837 23.39 17.79 14.00
C ASP A 837 23.52 18.95 12.98
N ALA A 838 23.84 18.64 11.73
CA ALA A 838 24.02 19.63 10.67
C ALA A 838 22.69 20.16 10.10
N VAL A 839 21.61 19.37 10.23
CA VAL A 839 20.26 19.71 9.77
C VAL A 839 19.63 20.90 10.49
N ASP A 840 19.88 21.06 11.80
CA ASP A 840 19.22 22.03 12.68
C ASP A 840 20.15 22.69 13.72
N GLY A 841 21.41 22.27 13.81
CA GLY A 841 22.38 22.77 14.77
C GLY A 841 22.26 22.18 16.18
N ILE A 842 21.41 21.16 16.38
CA ILE A 842 21.12 20.59 17.70
C ILE A 842 21.86 19.26 17.85
N ASP A 843 22.97 19.30 18.60
CA ASP A 843 23.68 18.13 19.13
C ASP A 843 22.71 17.26 19.93
N SER A 844 22.19 16.23 19.27
CA SER A 844 21.04 15.47 19.75
C SER A 844 21.48 14.33 20.67
N ASN A 845 22.70 13.83 20.50
CA ASN A 845 23.24 12.71 21.24
C ASN A 845 24.20 13.10 22.38
N GLN A 846 24.68 14.35 22.38
CA GLN A 846 25.63 14.97 23.33
C GLN A 846 27.09 14.51 23.15
N ASP A 847 27.54 14.32 21.91
CA ASP A 847 28.95 14.06 21.55
C ASP A 847 29.64 15.21 20.77
N GLY A 848 28.90 16.29 20.47
CA GLY A 848 29.39 17.53 19.88
C GLY A 848 29.68 17.45 18.37
N LYS A 849 30.70 16.66 18.00
CA LYS A 849 31.10 16.31 16.62
C LYS A 849 31.92 15.00 16.59
N SER A 850 31.79 14.15 17.62
CA SER A 850 32.54 12.89 17.72
C SER A 850 31.91 11.78 16.86
N THR A 851 30.64 11.91 16.47
CA THR A 851 30.03 11.14 15.40
C THR A 851 29.45 12.04 14.30
N SER A 852 28.85 11.42 13.30
CA SER A 852 28.25 12.05 12.12
C SER A 852 27.26 11.05 11.51
N PRO A 853 26.26 11.50 10.74
CA PRO A 853 25.22 10.61 10.24
C PRO A 853 25.73 9.72 9.11
N ALA A 854 25.24 8.48 9.05
CA ALA A 854 25.68 7.47 8.09
C ALA A 854 24.50 6.67 7.49
N PRO A 855 24.61 6.18 6.24
CA PRO A 855 23.59 5.35 5.60
C PRO A 855 23.22 4.11 6.44
N ALA A 856 21.92 3.85 6.63
CA ALA A 856 21.36 2.86 7.56
C ALA A 856 21.64 3.12 9.05
N ASP A 857 21.72 4.39 9.44
CA ASP A 857 21.63 4.78 10.85
C ASP A 857 20.26 4.46 11.44
N TRP A 858 19.19 4.58 10.66
CA TRP A 858 17.82 4.29 11.08
C TRP A 858 17.11 3.36 10.08
N MET A 859 15.93 2.84 10.46
CA MET A 859 15.21 1.85 9.66
C MET A 859 14.66 2.47 8.36
N ARG A 860 13.41 2.93 8.42
CA ARG A 860 12.59 3.30 7.27
C ARG A 860 11.27 3.90 7.71
N ILE A 861 10.53 4.43 6.74
CA ILE A 861 9.08 4.64 6.82
C ILE A 861 8.42 3.47 6.06
N ASP A 862 7.73 2.58 6.75
CA ASP A 862 6.93 1.50 6.15
C ASP A 862 5.48 1.96 5.92
N PHE A 863 4.99 1.93 4.68
CA PHE A 863 3.57 2.01 4.37
C PHE A 863 2.98 0.61 4.18
N PHE A 864 1.96 0.25 4.98
CA PHE A 864 1.30 -1.07 4.92
C PHE A 864 -0.05 -1.02 4.20
N ASN A 865 -0.63 -2.20 3.93
CA ASN A 865 -1.92 -2.39 3.25
C ASN A 865 -3.13 -1.71 3.91
N THR A 866 -2.98 -1.26 5.15
CA THR A 866 -3.99 -0.55 5.94
C THR A 866 -3.95 0.97 5.73
N THR A 867 -2.88 1.47 5.10
CA THR A 867 -2.62 2.90 4.85
C THR A 867 -3.72 3.52 3.98
N LYS A 868 -4.48 4.45 4.55
CA LYS A 868 -5.38 5.36 3.82
C LYS A 868 -4.53 6.45 3.11
N PRO A 869 -5.02 7.07 2.01
CA PRO A 869 -4.21 7.91 1.12
C PRO A 869 -3.31 8.89 1.87
N SER A 870 -2.01 8.60 1.81
CA SER A 870 -0.94 9.26 2.56
C SER A 870 0.03 9.95 1.62
N VAL A 871 0.72 10.97 2.12
CA VAL A 871 1.51 11.88 1.30
C VAL A 871 2.84 12.24 1.96
N ILE A 872 3.90 12.23 1.16
CA ILE A 872 5.20 12.82 1.45
C ILE A 872 5.45 13.85 0.34
N ARG A 873 5.40 15.14 0.67
CA ARG A 873 5.61 16.25 -0.27
C ARG A 873 6.58 17.27 0.29
N TYR A 874 7.49 17.78 -0.55
CA TYR A 874 8.55 18.72 -0.15
C TYR A 874 9.32 18.25 1.10
N ALA A 875 9.69 16.97 1.11
CA ALA A 875 10.44 16.35 2.20
C ALA A 875 11.91 16.10 1.81
N LYS A 876 12.74 15.84 2.82
CA LYS A 876 14.11 15.36 2.73
C LYS A 876 14.23 14.06 3.52
N ILE A 877 14.70 12.99 2.89
CA ILE A 877 14.84 11.66 3.47
C ILE A 877 16.32 11.26 3.38
N TYR A 878 17.02 11.36 4.52
CA TYR A 878 18.45 11.13 4.61
C TYR A 878 18.78 9.88 5.43
N TYR A 879 19.84 9.16 5.04
CA TYR A 879 20.55 8.17 5.87
C TYR A 879 19.77 6.92 6.34
N GLY A 880 18.57 6.66 5.80
CA GLY A 880 17.77 5.47 6.13
C GLY A 880 18.22 4.18 5.43
N GLY A 881 17.41 3.12 5.52
CA GLY A 881 17.57 1.86 4.78
C GLY A 881 17.98 0.64 5.62
N GLN A 882 17.95 0.73 6.96
CA GLN A 882 18.27 -0.40 7.83
C GLN A 882 17.10 -1.41 7.91
N GLY A 883 17.33 -2.63 7.45
CA GLY A 883 16.42 -3.75 7.63
C GLY A 883 16.69 -4.54 8.91
N TYR A 884 15.98 -5.66 9.08
CA TYR A 884 16.22 -6.59 10.18
C TYR A 884 17.43 -7.49 9.91
N THR A 885 18.05 -8.04 10.95
CA THR A 885 18.97 -9.17 10.78
C THR A 885 18.21 -10.43 10.39
N ASN A 886 18.72 -11.18 9.42
CA ASN A 886 18.20 -12.50 9.12
C ASN A 886 18.56 -13.52 10.23
N ALA A 887 18.00 -14.73 10.16
CA ALA A 887 18.22 -15.80 11.15
C ALA A 887 19.69 -16.25 11.30
N ASN A 888 20.59 -15.83 10.40
CA ASN A 888 22.03 -16.10 10.46
C ASN A 888 22.84 -14.89 10.99
N GLY A 889 22.17 -13.83 11.47
CA GLY A 889 22.80 -12.64 12.06
C GLY A 889 23.33 -11.61 11.06
N TYR A 890 23.14 -11.79 9.75
CA TYR A 890 23.54 -10.80 8.75
C TYR A 890 22.45 -9.71 8.63
N PRO A 891 22.84 -8.41 8.54
CA PRO A 891 21.88 -7.35 8.25
C PRO A 891 21.27 -7.55 6.87
N MET A 892 19.94 -7.54 6.80
CA MET A 892 19.22 -7.27 5.56
C MET A 892 19.07 -5.75 5.46
N TYR A 893 19.14 -5.21 4.25
CA TYR A 893 18.85 -3.80 3.98
C TYR A 893 17.44 -3.66 3.38
N SER A 894 16.83 -2.48 3.49
CA SER A 894 15.50 -2.18 2.95
C SER A 894 15.49 -0.84 2.21
N GLY A 895 14.32 -0.41 1.72
CA GLY A 895 14.10 1.00 1.41
C GLY A 895 14.26 1.87 2.65
N ALA A 896 14.69 3.12 2.48
CA ALA A 896 14.48 4.18 3.47
C ALA A 896 12.99 4.60 3.54
N VAL A 897 12.27 4.48 2.41
CA VAL A 897 10.82 4.38 2.38
C VAL A 897 10.43 3.04 1.74
N ASN A 898 9.62 2.26 2.45
CA ASN A 898 9.05 0.99 2.00
C ASN A 898 7.55 1.18 1.73
N ILE A 899 7.04 0.54 0.69
CA ILE A 899 5.63 0.59 0.31
C ILE A 899 5.15 -0.85 0.08
N GLN A 900 4.14 -1.32 0.81
CA GLN A 900 3.73 -2.72 0.79
C GLN A 900 2.20 -2.89 0.75
N ASN A 901 1.68 -3.23 -0.43
CA ASN A 901 0.27 -3.17 -0.82
C ASN A 901 -0.36 -1.78 -0.58
N ALA A 902 0.38 -0.71 -0.84
CA ALA A 902 -0.03 0.67 -0.53
C ALA A 902 0.24 1.62 -1.71
N SER A 903 -0.50 2.72 -1.77
CA SER A 903 -0.39 3.72 -2.86
C SER A 903 -0.31 5.15 -2.31
N PRO A 904 0.76 5.50 -1.55
CA PRO A 904 1.01 6.88 -1.15
C PRO A 904 1.42 7.75 -2.36
N VAL A 905 1.24 9.07 -2.20
CA VAL A 905 1.80 10.09 -3.11
C VAL A 905 3.13 10.58 -2.54
N ILE A 906 4.20 10.50 -3.32
CA ILE A 906 5.53 10.95 -2.95
C ILE A 906 5.98 11.96 -4.01
N SER A 907 5.99 13.24 -3.67
CA SER A 907 6.31 14.30 -4.64
C SER A 907 7.29 15.36 -4.14
N ASP A 908 7.99 15.99 -5.08
CA ASP A 908 8.80 17.19 -4.85
C ASP A 908 9.88 17.06 -3.75
N SER A 909 10.31 15.82 -3.46
CA SER A 909 11.12 15.46 -2.29
C SER A 909 12.53 14.98 -2.67
N LEU A 910 13.47 15.10 -1.73
CA LEU A 910 14.86 14.69 -1.88
C LEU A 910 15.13 13.40 -1.08
N PHE A 911 15.70 12.40 -1.74
CA PHE A 911 16.28 11.20 -1.13
C PHE A 911 17.79 11.21 -1.38
N ASP A 912 18.60 11.16 -0.33
CA ASP A 912 20.06 11.33 -0.43
C ASP A 912 20.78 10.51 0.66
N GLY A 913 21.90 9.87 0.33
CA GLY A 913 22.71 9.09 1.27
C GLY A 913 22.01 7.89 1.92
N ASN A 914 20.92 7.39 1.35
CA ASN A 914 20.18 6.23 1.86
C ASN A 914 20.91 4.90 1.53
N LYS A 915 20.71 3.86 2.35
CA LYS A 915 21.39 2.58 2.21
C LYS A 915 20.58 1.58 1.39
N ALA A 916 21.25 0.94 0.43
CA ALA A 916 20.79 -0.12 -0.45
C ALA A 916 19.65 0.25 -1.41
N ILE A 917 18.55 0.79 -0.91
CA ILE A 917 17.38 1.21 -1.68
C ILE A 917 16.85 2.53 -1.09
N SER A 918 16.53 3.54 -1.91
CA SER A 918 15.85 4.73 -1.40
C SER A 918 14.34 4.48 -1.25
N LEU A 919 13.68 4.00 -2.31
CA LEU A 919 12.25 3.67 -2.36
C LEU A 919 12.02 2.19 -2.74
N TYR A 920 11.38 1.40 -1.86
CA TYR A 920 11.21 -0.05 -2.05
C TYR A 920 9.72 -0.44 -2.10
N VAL A 921 9.23 -0.74 -3.30
CA VAL A 921 7.83 -1.02 -3.61
C VAL A 921 7.58 -2.53 -3.68
N LYS A 922 6.59 -3.03 -2.93
CA LYS A 922 6.30 -4.46 -2.73
C LYS A 922 4.79 -4.74 -2.78
N GLY A 923 4.42 -5.99 -3.08
CA GLY A 923 3.02 -6.42 -3.17
C GLY A 923 2.24 -5.68 -4.26
N ASP A 924 0.91 -5.63 -4.19
CA ASP A 924 0.09 -4.79 -5.06
C ASP A 924 0.10 -3.34 -4.58
N SER A 925 1.25 -2.69 -4.75
CA SER A 925 1.45 -1.26 -4.55
C SER A 925 1.45 -0.55 -5.89
N HIS A 926 0.88 0.65 -5.92
CA HIS A 926 0.90 1.55 -7.08
C HIS A 926 1.01 3.01 -6.59
N PRO A 927 2.16 3.41 -6.01
CA PRO A 927 2.40 4.77 -5.56
C PRO A 927 2.60 5.73 -6.74
N ILE A 928 2.29 7.01 -6.51
CA ILE A 928 2.58 8.10 -7.44
C ILE A 928 3.87 8.77 -6.96
N ILE A 929 4.94 8.69 -7.75
CA ILE A 929 6.29 9.15 -7.43
C ILE A 929 6.70 10.22 -8.45
N THR A 930 6.61 11.49 -8.08
CA THR A 930 6.68 12.61 -9.06
C THR A 930 7.57 13.78 -8.65
N GLY A 931 8.39 14.30 -9.57
CA GLY A 931 9.21 15.50 -9.30
C GLY A 931 10.28 15.35 -8.20
N ASN A 932 10.58 14.13 -7.76
CA ASN A 932 11.56 13.88 -6.69
C ASN A 932 13.00 13.91 -7.22
N THR A 933 13.97 14.22 -6.37
CA THR A 933 15.39 13.94 -6.61
C THR A 933 15.81 12.74 -5.76
N ILE A 934 16.35 11.69 -6.38
CA ILE A 934 16.74 10.43 -5.71
C ILE A 934 18.19 10.14 -6.07
N LYS A 935 19.10 10.28 -5.09
CA LYS A 935 20.53 10.22 -5.37
C LYS A 935 21.38 9.57 -4.28
N ASN A 936 22.64 9.27 -4.64
CA ASN A 936 23.66 8.71 -3.76
C ASN A 936 23.21 7.45 -2.99
N THR A 937 22.32 6.62 -3.56
CA THR A 937 21.86 5.41 -2.86
C THR A 937 23.02 4.41 -2.75
N VAL A 938 23.45 4.12 -1.52
CA VAL A 938 24.71 3.42 -1.24
C VAL A 938 24.57 1.90 -1.38
N THR A 939 25.63 1.22 -1.86
CA THR A 939 25.69 -0.25 -2.03
C THR A 939 25.39 -1.01 -0.72
N PRO A 940 24.90 -2.28 -0.76
CA PRO A 940 25.20 -3.32 -1.76
C PRO A 940 24.47 -3.21 -3.09
N TYR A 941 23.22 -2.73 -3.12
CA TYR A 941 22.43 -2.64 -4.36
C TYR A 941 22.49 -1.26 -5.00
N GLY A 942 22.22 -0.21 -4.22
CA GLY A 942 22.26 1.18 -4.68
C GLY A 942 21.11 1.55 -5.61
N TYR A 943 19.89 1.08 -5.32
CA TYR A 943 18.72 1.30 -6.16
C TYR A 943 17.93 2.55 -5.73
N GLY A 944 17.73 3.52 -6.63
CA GLY A 944 16.89 4.69 -6.34
C GLY A 944 15.45 4.27 -6.03
N ILE A 945 14.80 3.59 -6.97
CA ILE A 945 13.55 2.86 -6.77
C ILE A 945 13.78 1.38 -7.07
N GLN A 946 13.24 0.48 -6.26
CA GLN A 946 13.08 -0.94 -6.63
C GLN A 946 11.62 -1.39 -6.48
N LEU A 947 11.05 -1.95 -7.55
CA LEU A 947 9.79 -2.69 -7.56
C LEU A 947 10.08 -4.19 -7.45
N ALA A 948 9.75 -4.77 -6.30
CA ALA A 948 10.32 -6.03 -5.82
C ALA A 948 9.55 -7.28 -6.21
N ASN A 949 8.31 -7.14 -6.69
CA ASN A 949 7.38 -8.26 -6.85
C ASN A 949 6.64 -8.19 -8.19
N ALA A 950 6.22 -9.35 -8.68
CA ALA A 950 5.44 -9.50 -9.91
C ALA A 950 4.17 -8.62 -9.93
N SER A 951 3.59 -8.28 -8.77
CA SER A 951 2.39 -7.44 -8.65
C SER A 951 2.66 -5.94 -8.42
N SER A 952 3.90 -5.50 -8.18
CA SER A 952 4.18 -4.09 -7.85
C SER A 952 4.36 -3.23 -9.10
N THR A 953 3.66 -2.09 -9.17
CA THR A 953 3.80 -1.06 -10.22
C THR A 953 3.94 0.33 -9.56
N ALA A 954 4.10 1.41 -10.32
CA ALA A 954 4.15 2.80 -9.86
C ALA A 954 3.96 3.77 -11.03
N ASP A 955 3.59 5.01 -10.72
CA ASP A 955 3.67 6.14 -11.64
C ASP A 955 4.94 6.94 -11.32
N ILE A 956 6.00 6.79 -12.12
CA ILE A 956 7.31 7.41 -11.91
C ILE A 956 7.50 8.49 -12.97
N ILE A 957 7.11 9.74 -12.66
CA ILE A 957 7.03 10.83 -13.65
C ILE A 957 7.85 12.06 -13.23
N GLY A 958 8.72 12.54 -14.11
CA GLY A 958 9.45 13.80 -13.92
C GLY A 958 10.48 13.82 -12.78
N ASN A 959 10.97 12.66 -12.34
CA ASN A 959 11.97 12.57 -11.26
C ASN A 959 13.40 12.70 -11.80
N ILE A 960 14.33 13.04 -10.92
CA ILE A 960 15.76 13.16 -11.16
C ILE A 960 16.49 12.04 -10.40
N PHE A 961 17.25 11.21 -11.12
CA PHE A 961 18.05 10.11 -10.56
C PHE A 961 19.54 10.37 -10.77
N GLU A 962 20.30 10.58 -9.69
CA GLU A 962 21.74 10.88 -9.78
C GLU A 962 22.62 9.95 -8.94
N ASP A 963 23.80 9.57 -9.45
CA ASP A 963 24.86 8.92 -8.67
C ASP A 963 24.42 7.62 -7.93
N ASN A 964 23.42 6.89 -8.46
CA ASN A 964 22.95 5.61 -7.92
C ASN A 964 23.63 4.41 -8.63
N GLY A 965 23.55 3.22 -8.02
CA GLY A 965 23.84 1.96 -8.72
C GLY A 965 22.84 1.71 -9.86
N VAL A 966 21.55 1.75 -9.54
CA VAL A 966 20.47 1.74 -10.55
C VAL A 966 19.46 2.82 -10.22
N GLY A 967 19.03 3.63 -11.19
CA GLY A 967 17.97 4.62 -10.97
C GLY A 967 16.63 3.97 -10.60
N ILE A 968 16.12 3.12 -11.49
CA ILE A 968 14.88 2.35 -11.29
C ILE A 968 15.15 0.86 -11.57
N SER A 969 14.86 -0.03 -10.62
CA SER A 969 14.89 -1.49 -10.82
C SER A 969 13.48 -2.07 -10.71
N SER A 970 13.11 -3.03 -11.57
CA SER A 970 11.81 -3.70 -11.49
C SER A 970 11.90 -5.18 -11.88
N GLU A 971 11.37 -6.05 -11.03
CA GLU A 971 11.10 -7.47 -11.32
C GLU A 971 9.59 -7.70 -11.54
N SER A 972 8.86 -6.64 -11.90
CA SER A 972 7.41 -6.62 -12.05
C SER A 972 6.91 -7.38 -13.28
N ALA A 973 5.72 -7.96 -13.15
CA ALA A 973 5.01 -8.72 -14.16
C ALA A 973 3.49 -8.56 -13.96
N THR A 974 3.03 -7.31 -13.83
CA THR A 974 1.59 -6.98 -13.71
C THR A 974 1.04 -6.50 -15.06
N SER A 975 -0.23 -6.81 -15.32
CA SER A 975 -0.96 -6.30 -16.48
C SER A 975 -1.15 -4.77 -16.46
N THR A 976 -1.11 -4.14 -15.27
CA THR A 976 -1.06 -2.68 -15.14
C THR A 976 0.32 -2.18 -15.56
N PRO A 977 0.44 -1.22 -16.50
CA PRO A 977 1.73 -0.68 -16.90
C PRO A 977 2.50 -0.10 -15.71
N LEU A 978 3.83 -0.24 -15.73
CA LEU A 978 4.76 0.58 -14.96
C LEU A 978 4.99 1.87 -15.75
N ILE A 979 4.51 3.01 -15.27
CA ILE A 979 4.67 4.29 -15.98
C ILE A 979 6.01 4.90 -15.58
N VAL A 980 6.87 5.17 -16.56
CA VAL A 980 8.21 5.77 -16.37
C VAL A 980 8.38 6.87 -17.39
N ARG A 981 8.01 8.11 -17.08
CA ARG A 981 7.99 9.21 -18.08
C ARG A 981 8.69 10.47 -17.63
N ASP A 982 9.25 11.21 -18.59
CA ASP A 982 9.85 12.53 -18.38
C ASP A 982 10.98 12.58 -17.34
N ASN A 983 11.54 11.43 -16.92
CA ASN A 983 12.57 11.36 -15.89
C ASN A 983 13.96 11.69 -16.45
N THR A 984 14.79 12.35 -15.63
CA THR A 984 16.18 12.69 -15.96
C THR A 984 17.15 11.85 -15.15
N PHE A 985 18.13 11.26 -15.82
CA PHE A 985 19.18 10.45 -15.21
C PHE A 985 20.56 11.12 -15.37
N ALA A 986 21.46 10.91 -14.40
CA ALA A 986 22.85 11.35 -14.44
C ALA A 986 23.75 10.40 -13.63
N ARG A 987 24.96 10.06 -14.11
CA ARG A 987 26.00 9.35 -13.34
C ARG A 987 25.58 8.02 -12.66
N ASN A 988 24.45 7.41 -13.04
CA ASN A 988 24.01 6.12 -12.52
C ASN A 988 24.76 4.98 -13.24
N GLN A 989 25.00 3.84 -12.59
CA GLN A 989 25.62 2.69 -13.29
C GLN A 989 24.64 1.99 -14.25
N LYS A 990 23.33 2.10 -13.98
CA LYS A 990 22.22 1.82 -14.92
C LYS A 990 21.10 2.83 -14.68
N ASN A 991 20.42 3.30 -15.72
CA ASN A 991 19.29 4.23 -15.55
C ASN A 991 18.01 3.47 -15.14
N GLY A 992 17.57 2.52 -15.97
CA GLY A 992 16.55 1.54 -15.57
C GLY A 992 17.04 0.11 -15.78
N GLU A 993 16.61 -0.80 -14.92
CA GLU A 993 16.85 -2.24 -15.04
C GLU A 993 15.54 -3.02 -14.84
N PHE A 994 14.98 -3.52 -15.93
CA PHE A 994 13.66 -4.13 -15.98
C PHE A 994 13.77 -5.62 -16.32
N LYS A 995 13.69 -6.44 -15.27
CA LYS A 995 13.82 -7.90 -15.28
C LYS A 995 12.44 -8.56 -15.19
N GLY A 996 11.53 -8.13 -16.05
CA GLY A 996 10.16 -8.61 -16.03
C GLY A 996 10.02 -10.11 -16.32
N GLY A 997 8.94 -10.69 -15.80
CA GLY A 997 8.51 -12.06 -16.11
C GLY A 997 7.75 -12.15 -17.44
N THR A 998 6.79 -13.06 -17.52
CA THR A 998 5.85 -13.21 -18.66
C THR A 998 5.06 -11.93 -18.96
N ASP A 999 4.90 -11.07 -17.96
CA ASP A 999 3.95 -9.95 -17.98
C ASP A 999 4.61 -8.59 -17.78
N PHE A 1000 5.80 -8.41 -18.36
CA PHE A 1000 6.44 -7.09 -18.43
C PHE A 1000 5.58 -6.10 -19.24
N ASN A 1001 5.17 -4.99 -18.61
CA ASN A 1001 4.41 -3.91 -19.24
C ASN A 1001 5.00 -2.56 -18.79
N LEU A 1002 5.72 -1.89 -19.69
CA LEU A 1002 6.38 -0.61 -19.43
C LEU A 1002 5.73 0.47 -20.30
N ASP A 1003 5.29 1.56 -19.68
CA ASP A 1003 4.82 2.75 -20.37
C ASP A 1003 5.83 3.88 -20.19
N ASN A 1004 6.84 3.88 -21.06
CA ASN A 1004 7.91 4.87 -21.07
C ASN A 1004 7.80 5.86 -22.22
N ALA A 1005 8.19 7.11 -21.96
CA ALA A 1005 8.27 8.22 -22.92
C ALA A 1005 9.11 9.36 -22.33
N ASN A 1006 9.76 10.16 -23.20
CA ASN A 1006 10.49 11.39 -22.84
C ASN A 1006 11.57 11.27 -21.75
N ASN A 1007 12.04 10.06 -21.41
CA ASN A 1007 13.11 9.92 -20.43
C ASN A 1007 14.43 10.33 -21.07
N GLN A 1008 15.36 10.87 -20.28
CA GLN A 1008 16.63 11.35 -20.79
C GLN A 1008 17.78 11.05 -19.83
N ASP A 1009 18.96 10.84 -20.40
CA ASP A 1009 20.21 10.84 -19.67
C ASP A 1009 20.94 12.15 -19.99
N SER A 1010 21.28 12.90 -18.95
CA SER A 1010 21.95 14.21 -19.06
C SER A 1010 23.38 14.12 -19.61
N GLU A 1011 24.04 12.96 -19.48
CA GLU A 1011 25.34 12.65 -20.08
C GLU A 1011 25.22 11.78 -21.34
N ARG A 1012 24.02 11.23 -21.61
CA ARG A 1012 23.72 10.27 -22.69
C ARG A 1012 24.58 9.00 -22.64
N LYS A 1013 24.67 8.36 -21.46
CA LYS A 1013 25.49 7.14 -21.27
C LYS A 1013 24.73 5.90 -20.81
N GLY A 1014 23.60 6.06 -20.14
CA GLY A 1014 22.75 4.95 -19.75
C GLY A 1014 21.68 4.61 -20.78
N GLY A 1015 20.75 3.77 -20.33
CA GLY A 1015 19.57 3.34 -21.08
C GLY A 1015 18.70 2.43 -20.21
N PHE A 1016 17.68 1.83 -20.81
CA PHE A 1016 16.80 0.88 -20.14
C PHE A 1016 17.30 -0.56 -20.38
N TYR A 1017 17.95 -1.14 -19.39
CA TYR A 1017 18.38 -2.53 -19.43
C TYR A 1017 17.17 -3.44 -19.29
N ILE A 1018 16.79 -4.17 -20.34
CA ILE A 1018 15.60 -5.02 -20.34
C ILE A 1018 15.95 -6.51 -20.48
N ARG A 1019 15.19 -7.37 -19.80
CA ARG A 1019 15.03 -8.77 -20.17
C ARG A 1019 13.64 -8.93 -20.78
N LEU A 1020 13.59 -9.46 -22.00
CA LEU A 1020 12.36 -9.69 -22.75
C LEU A 1020 12.10 -11.19 -22.90
N VAL A 1021 10.84 -11.58 -22.73
CA VAL A 1021 10.29 -12.89 -23.09
C VAL A 1021 8.86 -12.65 -23.57
N VAL A 1022 8.47 -13.24 -24.70
CA VAL A 1022 7.07 -13.21 -25.18
C VAL A 1022 6.61 -14.66 -25.36
N SER A 1023 5.63 -15.07 -24.57
CA SER A 1023 5.07 -16.43 -24.59
C SER A 1023 3.88 -16.54 -25.56
N GLU A 1024 3.39 -17.75 -25.77
CA GLU A 1024 2.13 -18.02 -26.48
C GLU A 1024 0.98 -17.15 -25.93
N GLY A 1025 0.20 -16.53 -26.81
CA GLY A 1025 -0.93 -15.66 -26.47
C GLY A 1025 -0.56 -14.28 -25.90
N GLN A 1026 0.72 -14.01 -25.63
CA GLN A 1026 1.17 -12.72 -25.10
C GLN A 1026 1.44 -11.71 -26.23
N THR A 1027 1.00 -10.46 -26.03
CA THR A 1027 1.45 -9.32 -26.83
C THR A 1027 2.27 -8.37 -25.97
N LYS A 1028 3.48 -8.02 -26.41
CA LYS A 1028 4.35 -7.02 -25.78
C LYS A 1028 4.64 -5.87 -26.74
N THR A 1029 4.88 -4.68 -26.20
CA THR A 1029 5.28 -3.50 -26.97
C THR A 1029 6.54 -2.89 -26.35
N LEU A 1030 7.55 -2.61 -27.17
CA LEU A 1030 8.64 -1.70 -26.83
C LEU A 1030 8.30 -0.32 -27.40
N LYS A 1031 8.17 0.69 -26.53
CA LYS A 1031 7.74 2.04 -26.89
C LYS A 1031 8.88 2.90 -27.42
N GLN A 1032 8.55 4.00 -28.09
CA GLN A 1032 9.54 5.02 -28.42
C GLN A 1032 9.95 5.82 -27.17
N ASP A 1033 11.25 6.01 -26.99
CA ASP A 1033 11.85 6.87 -25.96
C ASP A 1033 13.04 7.64 -26.54
N THR A 1034 13.61 8.56 -25.77
CA THR A 1034 14.91 9.18 -26.10
C THR A 1034 16.05 8.24 -25.71
N MET A 1035 15.89 7.47 -24.63
CA MET A 1035 16.91 6.52 -24.17
C MET A 1035 16.83 5.17 -24.90
N PRO A 1036 17.97 4.54 -25.27
CA PRO A 1036 17.97 3.22 -25.89
C PRO A 1036 17.60 2.10 -24.91
N TYR A 1037 16.98 1.04 -25.43
CA TYR A 1037 16.85 -0.23 -24.74
C TYR A 1037 18.15 -1.04 -24.86
N ILE A 1038 18.62 -1.59 -23.74
CA ILE A 1038 19.87 -2.35 -23.66
C ILE A 1038 19.56 -3.81 -23.32
N LEU A 1039 19.85 -4.73 -24.23
CA LEU A 1039 19.64 -6.16 -24.06
C LEU A 1039 20.91 -6.84 -23.56
N GLU A 1040 20.89 -7.33 -22.31
CA GLU A 1040 22.00 -8.10 -21.72
C GLU A 1040 22.00 -9.59 -22.12
N SER A 1041 20.94 -10.04 -22.78
CA SER A 1041 20.84 -11.37 -23.40
C SER A 1041 19.94 -11.34 -24.64
N GLY A 1042 19.95 -12.44 -25.38
CA GLY A 1042 18.91 -12.73 -26.36
C GLY A 1042 17.53 -12.92 -25.71
N PHE A 1043 16.50 -12.95 -26.54
CA PHE A 1043 15.10 -13.18 -26.16
C PHE A 1043 14.42 -14.11 -27.18
N THR A 1044 13.27 -14.67 -26.79
CA THR A 1044 12.40 -15.44 -27.67
C THR A 1044 11.01 -14.82 -27.70
N VAL A 1045 10.42 -14.72 -28.90
CA VAL A 1045 8.99 -14.57 -29.15
C VAL A 1045 8.49 -15.94 -29.58
N ALA A 1046 7.87 -16.67 -28.65
CA ALA A 1046 7.38 -18.02 -28.89
C ALA A 1046 6.21 -18.03 -29.89
N GLU A 1047 5.92 -19.21 -30.45
CA GLU A 1047 4.72 -19.46 -31.27
C GLU A 1047 3.45 -18.89 -30.61
N GLY A 1048 2.59 -18.23 -31.39
CA GLY A 1048 1.40 -17.55 -30.89
C GLY A 1048 1.63 -16.29 -30.05
N GLY A 1049 2.88 -15.91 -29.77
CA GLY A 1049 3.24 -14.62 -29.16
C GLY A 1049 3.41 -13.50 -30.19
N THR A 1050 3.30 -12.24 -29.76
CA THR A 1050 3.55 -11.05 -30.61
C THR A 1050 4.42 -10.02 -29.89
N LEU A 1051 5.51 -9.59 -30.54
CA LEU A 1051 6.30 -8.43 -30.13
C LEU A 1051 6.06 -7.28 -31.11
N THR A 1052 5.63 -6.13 -30.59
CA THR A 1052 5.53 -4.87 -31.33
C THR A 1052 6.66 -3.94 -30.90
N ILE A 1053 7.22 -3.17 -31.83
CA ILE A 1053 8.23 -2.14 -31.56
C ILE A 1053 7.78 -0.86 -32.26
N GLU A 1054 7.67 0.23 -31.50
CA GLU A 1054 7.21 1.53 -32.01
C GLU A 1054 8.29 2.24 -32.86
N PRO A 1055 7.90 3.09 -33.84
CA PRO A 1055 8.83 3.85 -34.66
C PRO A 1055 9.85 4.66 -33.86
N GLY A 1056 11.12 4.63 -34.27
CA GLY A 1056 12.20 5.38 -33.62
C GLY A 1056 12.83 4.72 -32.39
N ALA A 1057 12.32 3.56 -31.94
CA ALA A 1057 12.95 2.83 -30.83
C ALA A 1057 14.36 2.31 -31.22
N VAL A 1058 15.32 2.46 -30.29
CA VAL A 1058 16.69 1.97 -30.44
C VAL A 1058 16.94 0.80 -29.49
N ILE A 1059 17.46 -0.30 -30.03
CA ILE A 1059 17.73 -1.56 -29.34
C ILE A 1059 19.21 -1.89 -29.49
N LYS A 1060 19.97 -1.76 -28.39
CA LYS A 1060 21.40 -2.07 -28.32
C LYS A 1060 21.63 -3.43 -27.65
N SER A 1061 22.42 -4.30 -28.29
CA SER A 1061 22.73 -5.64 -27.77
C SER A 1061 24.11 -5.70 -27.11
N LYS A 1062 24.15 -6.05 -25.82
CA LYS A 1062 25.37 -6.23 -25.03
C LYS A 1062 25.83 -7.69 -25.08
N ASN A 1063 27.08 -7.87 -25.49
CA ASN A 1063 27.66 -9.19 -25.72
C ASN A 1063 28.44 -9.69 -24.50
N LEU A 1064 27.85 -10.63 -23.75
CA LEU A 1064 28.47 -11.27 -22.58
C LEU A 1064 29.61 -12.21 -22.99
N ASN A 1065 30.79 -11.66 -23.25
CA ASN A 1065 32.00 -12.45 -23.51
C ASN A 1065 32.55 -13.12 -22.23
N ASP A 1066 32.13 -12.69 -21.03
CA ASP A 1066 32.76 -13.03 -19.74
C ASP A 1066 32.46 -14.44 -19.22
N PHE A 1067 31.42 -15.12 -19.74
CA PHE A 1067 30.95 -16.42 -19.22
C PHE A 1067 31.15 -17.62 -20.16
N GLY A 1068 31.84 -17.42 -21.29
CA GLY A 1068 32.28 -18.51 -22.16
C GLY A 1068 31.31 -18.90 -23.29
N SER A 1069 31.68 -18.47 -24.50
CA SER A 1069 31.49 -19.20 -25.76
C SER A 1069 30.14 -19.15 -26.50
N PHE A 1070 29.05 -18.57 -25.98
CA PHE A 1070 27.82 -18.42 -26.76
C PHE A 1070 27.19 -17.03 -26.66
N ALA A 1071 27.28 -16.25 -27.75
CA ALA A 1071 26.30 -15.20 -28.00
C ALA A 1071 24.94 -15.83 -28.33
N VAL A 1072 23.88 -15.20 -27.83
CA VAL A 1072 22.50 -15.65 -27.93
C VAL A 1072 21.73 -14.76 -28.92
N PRO A 1073 20.92 -15.33 -29.83
CA PRO A 1073 20.17 -14.58 -30.85
C PRO A 1073 18.85 -14.02 -30.30
N PHE A 1074 18.16 -13.24 -31.12
CA PHE A 1074 16.75 -12.90 -30.92
C PHE A 1074 15.91 -13.87 -31.77
N ILE A 1075 15.17 -14.77 -31.12
CA ILE A 1075 14.42 -15.86 -31.77
C ILE A 1075 12.96 -15.45 -31.92
N ILE A 1076 12.43 -15.56 -33.14
CA ILE A 1076 11.07 -15.20 -33.52
C ILE A 1076 10.39 -16.45 -34.11
N GLU A 1077 9.63 -17.15 -33.28
CA GLU A 1077 8.78 -18.31 -33.62
C GLU A 1077 7.30 -17.88 -33.75
N GLY A 1078 6.90 -16.84 -33.00
CA GLY A 1078 5.67 -16.06 -33.20
C GLY A 1078 5.91 -14.82 -34.06
N THR A 1079 5.15 -13.75 -33.84
CA THR A 1079 5.15 -12.55 -34.71
C THR A 1079 6.02 -11.41 -34.16
N LEU A 1080 6.85 -10.80 -35.01
CA LEU A 1080 7.52 -9.52 -34.74
C LEU A 1080 6.97 -8.42 -35.66
N ARG A 1081 6.39 -7.36 -35.09
CA ARG A 1081 5.94 -6.15 -35.79
C ARG A 1081 6.88 -5.00 -35.45
N ALA A 1082 7.92 -4.84 -36.26
CA ALA A 1082 8.84 -3.71 -36.20
C ALA A 1082 8.58 -2.82 -37.43
N GLN A 1083 7.59 -1.93 -37.31
CA GLN A 1083 7.20 -1.01 -38.37
C GLN A 1083 7.56 0.43 -37.96
N GLY A 1084 8.74 0.89 -38.40
CA GLY A 1084 9.19 2.26 -38.24
C GLY A 1084 8.63 3.19 -39.32
N THR A 1085 9.24 4.37 -39.46
CA THR A 1085 8.98 5.27 -40.59
C THR A 1085 10.29 5.86 -41.12
N ALA A 1086 10.28 6.44 -42.32
CA ALA A 1086 11.45 7.15 -42.86
C ALA A 1086 11.96 8.30 -41.97
N ALA A 1087 11.10 8.88 -41.11
CA ALA A 1087 11.46 9.93 -40.15
C ALA A 1087 11.87 9.38 -38.76
N ALA A 1088 11.40 8.18 -38.42
CA ALA A 1088 11.66 7.50 -37.15
C ALA A 1088 11.89 5.99 -37.40
N PRO A 1089 13.06 5.61 -37.94
CA PRO A 1089 13.39 4.21 -38.19
C PRO A 1089 13.70 3.47 -36.89
N ILE A 1090 13.36 2.19 -36.81
CA ILE A 1090 13.71 1.34 -35.67
C ILE A 1090 15.16 0.86 -35.84
N VAL A 1091 15.98 0.85 -34.80
CA VAL A 1091 17.41 0.53 -34.91
C VAL A 1091 17.79 -0.66 -34.01
N PHE A 1092 18.30 -1.74 -34.62
CA PHE A 1092 18.97 -2.84 -33.92
C PHE A 1092 20.48 -2.74 -34.12
N THR A 1093 21.24 -2.59 -33.04
CA THR A 1093 22.67 -2.32 -33.11
C THR A 1093 23.48 -2.85 -31.91
N ALA A 1094 24.80 -2.62 -31.93
CA ALA A 1094 25.74 -2.99 -30.88
C ALA A 1094 25.62 -2.08 -29.64
N PHE A 1095 26.05 -2.59 -28.48
CA PHE A 1095 26.16 -1.81 -27.24
C PHE A 1095 27.09 -0.59 -27.34
N ALA A 1096 28.12 -0.65 -28.19
CA ALA A 1096 29.07 0.43 -28.46
C ALA A 1096 28.79 1.19 -29.78
N ASP A 1097 27.53 1.26 -30.23
CA ASP A 1097 27.15 2.11 -31.38
C ASP A 1097 26.49 3.41 -30.91
N ASP A 1098 27.29 4.47 -30.84
CA ASP A 1098 26.88 5.80 -30.37
C ASP A 1098 26.13 6.61 -31.44
N SER A 1099 25.79 6.02 -32.59
CA SER A 1099 25.18 6.75 -33.72
C SER A 1099 23.71 7.15 -33.52
N ASP A 1100 23.11 6.79 -32.38
CA ASP A 1100 21.87 7.36 -31.83
C ASP A 1100 22.11 8.58 -30.92
N GLY A 1101 23.37 8.87 -30.57
CA GLY A 1101 23.78 9.93 -29.66
C GLY A 1101 24.01 9.48 -28.21
N TYR A 1102 23.97 8.17 -27.91
CA TYR A 1102 24.21 7.61 -26.57
C TYR A 1102 25.47 6.73 -26.50
N ASP A 1103 26.45 7.16 -25.70
CA ASP A 1103 27.70 6.46 -25.34
C ASP A 1103 27.41 5.34 -24.32
N SER A 1104 26.75 4.27 -24.79
CA SER A 1104 26.08 3.30 -23.91
C SER A 1104 27.01 2.34 -23.16
N ASP A 1105 28.28 2.22 -23.58
CA ASP A 1105 29.31 1.43 -22.89
C ASP A 1105 30.44 2.28 -22.27
N GLY A 1106 30.42 3.61 -22.42
CA GLY A 1106 31.40 4.54 -21.86
C GLY A 1106 32.73 4.57 -22.63
N SER A 1107 32.72 4.24 -23.93
CA SER A 1107 33.90 3.87 -24.70
C SER A 1107 33.94 4.56 -26.06
N ALA A 1108 34.98 5.37 -26.30
CA ALA A 1108 35.24 5.98 -27.61
C ALA A 1108 35.75 4.96 -28.68
N ALA A 1109 35.43 3.67 -28.55
CA ALA A 1109 35.87 2.60 -29.43
C ALA A 1109 34.75 2.17 -30.39
N ALA A 1110 34.94 2.44 -31.68
CA ALA A 1110 33.94 2.18 -32.71
C ALA A 1110 33.42 0.72 -32.71
N PRO A 1111 32.11 0.49 -32.94
CA PRO A 1111 31.48 -0.82 -32.86
C PRO A 1111 32.00 -1.77 -33.94
N THR A 1112 32.22 -3.03 -33.56
CA THR A 1112 32.75 -4.07 -34.46
C THR A 1112 31.64 -4.83 -35.19
N PRO A 1113 31.82 -5.17 -36.48
CA PRO A 1113 30.94 -6.12 -37.18
C PRO A 1113 30.86 -7.45 -36.42
N GLY A 1114 29.65 -7.97 -36.18
CA GLY A 1114 29.45 -9.16 -35.36
C GLY A 1114 29.64 -8.92 -33.86
N ALA A 1115 29.49 -7.67 -33.40
CA ALA A 1115 29.46 -7.34 -31.99
C ALA A 1115 28.31 -8.06 -31.27
N TRP A 1116 27.17 -8.26 -31.93
CA TRP A 1116 26.04 -9.07 -31.46
C TRP A 1116 25.65 -10.16 -32.48
N LYS A 1117 24.75 -11.07 -32.10
CA LYS A 1117 24.46 -12.28 -32.87
C LYS A 1117 23.56 -12.00 -34.08
N ASN A 1118 22.27 -12.25 -34.02
CA ASN A 1118 21.32 -11.99 -35.11
C ASN A 1118 19.86 -12.06 -34.63
N ILE A 1119 18.95 -11.56 -35.47
CA ILE A 1119 17.52 -11.87 -35.42
C ILE A 1119 17.29 -13.17 -36.21
N GLN A 1120 16.40 -14.04 -35.76
CA GLN A 1120 16.08 -15.32 -36.40
C GLN A 1120 14.57 -15.52 -36.49
N PHE A 1121 14.02 -15.54 -37.71
CA PHE A 1121 12.66 -15.98 -37.99
C PHE A 1121 12.69 -17.48 -38.24
N ILE A 1122 11.95 -18.26 -37.45
CA ILE A 1122 12.01 -19.73 -37.48
C ILE A 1122 10.58 -20.28 -37.57
N GLY A 1123 10.32 -21.02 -38.64
CA GLY A 1123 9.05 -21.72 -38.85
C GLY A 1123 7.91 -20.83 -39.35
N ALA A 1124 6.92 -21.46 -39.97
CA ALA A 1124 5.87 -20.79 -40.74
C ALA A 1124 5.04 -19.78 -39.91
N THR A 1125 4.91 -20.00 -38.61
CA THR A 1125 4.21 -19.13 -37.64
C THR A 1125 4.86 -17.76 -37.46
N SER A 1126 6.14 -17.61 -37.84
CA SER A 1126 6.84 -16.33 -37.85
C SER A 1126 6.66 -15.50 -39.13
N SER A 1127 5.93 -16.03 -40.14
CA SER A 1127 5.76 -15.38 -41.45
C SER A 1127 4.95 -14.08 -41.42
N ASP A 1128 4.07 -13.89 -40.43
CA ASP A 1128 3.32 -12.64 -40.24
C ASP A 1128 4.20 -11.48 -39.70
N SER A 1129 5.51 -11.70 -39.56
CA SER A 1129 6.45 -10.69 -39.07
C SER A 1129 6.80 -9.66 -40.14
N ILE A 1130 6.95 -8.40 -39.71
CA ILE A 1130 7.24 -7.25 -40.56
C ILE A 1130 8.43 -6.47 -40.00
N LEU A 1131 9.45 -6.29 -40.82
CA LEU A 1131 10.58 -5.37 -40.62
C LEU A 1131 10.48 -4.25 -41.66
N GLU A 1132 9.77 -3.18 -41.31
CA GLU A 1132 9.53 -2.02 -42.17
C GLU A 1132 10.24 -0.78 -41.61
N TYR A 1133 11.05 -0.08 -42.42
CA TYR A 1133 11.94 1.02 -41.97
C TYR A 1133 12.83 0.65 -40.76
N VAL A 1134 13.37 -0.57 -40.76
CA VAL A 1134 14.27 -1.08 -39.71
C VAL A 1134 15.73 -1.01 -40.16
N SER A 1135 16.63 -0.49 -39.33
CA SER A 1135 18.07 -0.54 -39.55
C SER A 1135 18.73 -1.61 -38.67
N VAL A 1136 19.44 -2.55 -39.30
CA VAL A 1136 20.15 -3.67 -38.63
C VAL A 1136 21.65 -3.49 -38.84
N ARG A 1137 22.38 -3.23 -37.75
CA ARG A 1137 23.79 -2.82 -37.80
C ARG A 1137 24.69 -3.68 -36.92
N TYR A 1138 25.91 -3.95 -37.39
CA TYR A 1138 26.96 -4.64 -36.61
C TYR A 1138 26.59 -6.04 -36.07
N GLY A 1139 25.52 -6.67 -36.58
CA GLY A 1139 25.15 -8.05 -36.27
C GLY A 1139 25.99 -9.06 -37.07
N GLY A 1140 25.57 -10.32 -37.04
CA GLY A 1140 26.15 -11.42 -37.80
C GLY A 1140 27.22 -12.24 -37.06
N ARG A 1141 27.27 -12.24 -35.72
CA ARG A 1141 28.29 -13.04 -34.99
C ARG A 1141 28.11 -14.54 -35.26
N GLY A 1142 29.10 -15.13 -35.94
CA GLY A 1142 29.13 -16.57 -36.21
C GLY A 1142 29.20 -17.43 -34.94
N THR A 1143 28.72 -18.68 -35.04
CA THR A 1143 28.79 -19.69 -33.99
C THR A 1143 29.95 -20.65 -34.26
N ASN A 1144 30.78 -20.96 -33.27
CA ASN A 1144 31.86 -21.94 -33.44
C ASN A 1144 31.30 -23.37 -33.36
N VAL A 1145 31.20 -24.04 -34.50
CA VAL A 1145 30.69 -25.41 -34.62
C VAL A 1145 31.76 -26.49 -34.36
N CYS A 1146 33.02 -26.10 -34.09
CA CYS A 1146 34.09 -27.00 -33.64
C CYS A 1146 34.80 -26.43 -32.40
N PRO A 1147 34.21 -26.54 -31.20
CA PRO A 1147 34.83 -26.04 -29.96
C PRO A 1147 36.09 -26.82 -29.53
N TYR A 1148 36.36 -28.00 -30.11
CA TYR A 1148 37.55 -28.81 -29.81
C TYR A 1148 38.63 -28.65 -30.91
N ALA A 1149 39.79 -28.12 -30.52
CA ALA A 1149 40.86 -27.67 -31.41
C ALA A 1149 41.72 -28.80 -32.02
N TYR A 1150 41.09 -29.71 -32.79
CA TYR A 1150 41.80 -30.65 -33.68
C TYR A 1150 42.17 -30.04 -35.04
N PHE A 1151 41.56 -28.91 -35.41
CA PHE A 1151 41.93 -28.09 -36.56
C PHE A 1151 42.65 -26.80 -36.10
N SER A 1152 43.40 -26.15 -36.99
CA SER A 1152 44.36 -25.08 -36.64
C SER A 1152 43.73 -23.72 -36.27
N GLY A 1153 42.43 -23.69 -35.94
CA GLY A 1153 41.68 -22.52 -35.52
C GLY A 1153 40.16 -22.81 -35.50
N PRO A 1154 39.32 -21.79 -35.28
CA PRO A 1154 37.87 -21.97 -35.11
C PRO A 1154 37.21 -22.36 -36.45
N CYS A 1155 36.14 -23.15 -36.36
CA CYS A 1155 35.24 -23.42 -37.49
C CYS A 1155 33.94 -22.65 -37.26
N MET A 1156 33.79 -21.50 -37.91
CA MET A 1156 32.68 -20.57 -37.67
C MET A 1156 31.57 -20.72 -38.70
N GLU A 1157 30.35 -20.98 -38.24
CA GLU A 1157 29.13 -20.92 -39.04
C GLU A 1157 28.48 -19.54 -38.91
N TYR A 1158 28.12 -18.92 -40.04
CA TYR A 1158 27.49 -17.60 -40.09
C TYR A 1158 26.08 -17.72 -40.66
N LYS A 1159 25.07 -17.32 -39.87
CA LYS A 1159 23.63 -17.36 -40.20
C LYS A 1159 23.06 -15.94 -40.45
N GLY A 1160 23.91 -15.04 -40.97
CA GLY A 1160 23.61 -13.63 -41.20
C GLY A 1160 23.25 -12.80 -39.96
N ALA A 1161 23.00 -11.50 -40.14
CA ALA A 1161 22.49 -10.60 -39.11
C ALA A 1161 20.95 -10.67 -38.98
N VAL A 1162 20.27 -11.09 -40.05
CA VAL A 1162 18.94 -11.70 -40.03
C VAL A 1162 19.05 -13.10 -40.64
N LEU A 1163 18.49 -14.09 -39.94
CA LEU A 1163 18.17 -15.43 -40.44
C LEU A 1163 16.67 -15.50 -40.73
N VAL A 1164 16.30 -16.06 -41.87
CA VAL A 1164 14.95 -16.53 -42.17
C VAL A 1164 15.02 -18.03 -42.46
N GLN A 1165 14.43 -18.85 -41.60
CA GLN A 1165 14.36 -20.30 -41.77
C GLN A 1165 12.90 -20.77 -41.80
N ASP A 1166 12.51 -21.49 -42.85
CA ASP A 1166 11.18 -22.12 -42.99
C ASP A 1166 10.01 -21.14 -42.74
N ALA A 1167 10.19 -19.86 -43.11
CA ALA A 1167 9.33 -18.73 -42.78
C ALA A 1167 9.29 -17.70 -43.93
N SER A 1168 8.24 -16.87 -43.97
CA SER A 1168 8.02 -15.88 -45.05
C SER A 1168 7.73 -14.45 -44.56
N PRO A 1169 8.57 -13.86 -43.67
CA PRO A 1169 8.39 -12.48 -43.20
C PRO A 1169 8.54 -11.44 -44.32
N THR A 1170 7.98 -10.24 -44.09
CA THR A 1170 8.17 -9.08 -44.96
C THR A 1170 9.27 -8.16 -44.42
N ILE A 1171 10.24 -7.82 -45.26
CA ILE A 1171 11.35 -6.90 -44.99
C ILE A 1171 11.28 -5.78 -46.04
N SER A 1172 10.82 -4.59 -45.65
CA SER A 1172 10.61 -3.46 -46.58
C SER A 1172 11.29 -2.18 -46.10
N HIS A 1173 11.87 -1.40 -47.02
CA HIS A 1173 12.55 -0.13 -46.70
C HIS A 1173 13.63 -0.24 -45.59
N ALA A 1174 14.21 -1.42 -45.41
CA ALA A 1174 15.14 -1.73 -44.32
C ALA A 1174 16.59 -1.38 -44.68
N ALA A 1175 17.45 -1.14 -43.69
CA ALA A 1175 18.82 -0.67 -43.88
C ALA A 1175 19.84 -1.53 -43.12
N PHE A 1176 20.48 -2.46 -43.84
CA PHE A 1176 21.51 -3.37 -43.34
C PHE A 1176 22.91 -2.79 -43.58
N ASN A 1177 23.69 -2.59 -42.52
CA ASN A 1177 24.94 -1.81 -42.58
C ASN A 1177 26.01 -2.40 -41.65
N ARG A 1178 27.24 -2.63 -42.16
CA ARG A 1178 28.40 -3.12 -41.38
C ARG A 1178 28.17 -4.43 -40.61
N ASN A 1179 27.28 -5.27 -41.11
CA ASN A 1179 27.04 -6.62 -40.58
C ASN A 1179 28.19 -7.57 -40.94
N LEU A 1180 28.41 -8.63 -40.16
CA LEU A 1180 29.48 -9.60 -40.36
C LEU A 1180 29.01 -10.82 -41.17
N ALA A 1181 29.82 -11.20 -42.15
CA ALA A 1181 29.67 -12.31 -43.09
C ALA A 1181 28.43 -12.23 -43.99
N ILE A 1182 27.22 -12.13 -43.46
CA ILE A 1182 25.99 -12.07 -44.27
C ILE A 1182 25.04 -11.04 -43.65
N ALA A 1183 24.41 -10.18 -44.44
CA ALA A 1183 23.35 -9.32 -43.92
C ALA A 1183 22.07 -10.13 -43.70
N ILE A 1184 21.53 -10.76 -44.75
CA ILE A 1184 20.33 -11.62 -44.71
C ILE A 1184 20.69 -13.03 -45.19
N PHE A 1185 20.40 -14.04 -44.37
CA PHE A 1185 20.53 -15.45 -44.75
C PHE A 1185 19.16 -16.13 -44.74
N VAL A 1186 18.82 -16.79 -45.84
CA VAL A 1186 17.51 -17.44 -46.06
C VAL A 1186 17.75 -18.94 -46.30
N GLU A 1187 17.12 -19.81 -45.52
CA GLU A 1187 17.25 -21.27 -45.66
C GLU A 1187 15.93 -22.02 -45.39
N GLY A 1188 15.86 -23.30 -45.78
CA GLY A 1188 14.62 -24.08 -45.70
C GLY A 1188 13.56 -23.64 -46.72
N ASP A 1189 12.29 -23.99 -46.49
CA ASP A 1189 11.14 -23.56 -47.32
C ASP A 1189 10.69 -22.14 -46.94
N ALA A 1190 11.64 -21.20 -47.05
CA ALA A 1190 11.47 -19.80 -46.72
C ALA A 1190 11.18 -18.97 -47.98
N GLN A 1191 10.13 -18.15 -47.92
CA GLN A 1191 9.65 -17.35 -49.06
C GLN A 1191 9.46 -15.86 -48.67
N PRO A 1192 10.44 -15.20 -48.00
CA PRO A 1192 10.27 -13.83 -47.53
C PRO A 1192 10.17 -12.84 -48.68
N ILE A 1193 9.45 -11.74 -48.45
CA ILE A 1193 9.45 -10.56 -49.32
C ILE A 1193 10.55 -9.63 -48.82
N ILE A 1194 11.49 -9.26 -49.68
CA ILE A 1194 12.57 -8.31 -49.38
C ILE A 1194 12.52 -7.23 -50.44
N GLU A 1195 12.09 -6.02 -50.07
CA GLU A 1195 11.87 -4.92 -51.03
C GLU A 1195 12.33 -3.54 -50.55
N TYR A 1196 12.66 -2.67 -51.51
CA TYR A 1196 13.07 -1.27 -51.32
C TYR A 1196 14.18 -1.05 -50.26
N SER A 1197 14.98 -2.09 -49.96
CA SER A 1197 15.90 -2.12 -48.82
C SER A 1197 17.35 -1.88 -49.24
N ASP A 1198 18.10 -1.18 -48.39
CA ASP A 1198 19.52 -0.84 -48.57
C ASP A 1198 20.40 -1.85 -47.83
N ILE A 1199 21.15 -2.68 -48.58
CA ILE A 1199 21.95 -3.78 -48.04
C ILE A 1199 23.41 -3.55 -48.40
N ARG A 1200 24.20 -3.07 -47.43
CA ARG A 1200 25.54 -2.56 -47.71
C ARG A 1200 26.58 -2.71 -46.62
N ASP A 1201 27.83 -2.46 -47.04
CA ASP A 1201 29.01 -2.47 -46.19
C ASP A 1201 29.19 -3.79 -45.43
N THR A 1202 28.67 -4.92 -45.94
CA THR A 1202 28.77 -6.23 -45.26
C THR A 1202 30.22 -6.71 -45.23
N GLN A 1203 30.73 -7.02 -44.05
CA GLN A 1203 32.15 -7.29 -43.80
C GLN A 1203 32.47 -8.78 -43.86
N VAL A 1204 33.68 -9.13 -44.31
CA VAL A 1204 34.12 -10.52 -44.51
C VAL A 1204 34.25 -11.27 -43.18
N GLY A 1205 33.64 -12.46 -43.08
CA GLY A 1205 33.74 -13.35 -41.93
C GLY A 1205 34.89 -14.36 -42.06
N VAL A 1206 35.50 -14.74 -40.94
CA VAL A 1206 36.52 -15.80 -40.89
C VAL A 1206 35.83 -17.13 -40.57
N LYS A 1207 35.74 -18.05 -41.53
CA LYS A 1207 35.15 -19.39 -41.36
C LYS A 1207 36.16 -20.38 -40.80
N SER A 1208 37.42 -20.29 -41.24
CA SER A 1208 38.58 -21.00 -40.69
C SER A 1208 39.87 -20.19 -40.94
N PRO A 1209 41.04 -20.57 -40.39
CA PRO A 1209 42.32 -19.88 -40.65
C PRO A 1209 42.77 -19.81 -42.12
N ARG A 1210 42.09 -20.51 -43.03
CA ARG A 1210 42.39 -20.56 -44.46
C ARG A 1210 41.17 -20.32 -45.34
N GLU A 1211 40.02 -20.00 -44.74
CA GLU A 1211 38.75 -19.89 -45.45
C GLU A 1211 37.94 -18.75 -44.83
N THR A 1212 37.63 -17.73 -45.62
CA THR A 1212 36.67 -16.68 -45.27
C THR A 1212 35.32 -16.99 -45.88
N ILE A 1213 34.24 -16.56 -45.23
CA ILE A 1213 32.95 -16.35 -45.89
C ILE A 1213 32.90 -14.88 -46.30
N GLY A 1214 32.64 -14.63 -47.59
CA GLY A 1214 32.57 -13.28 -48.15
C GLY A 1214 31.56 -12.41 -47.40
N GLY A 1215 31.70 -11.09 -47.48
CA GLY A 1215 30.70 -10.16 -46.95
C GLY A 1215 29.51 -10.09 -47.89
N ILE A 1216 28.47 -10.88 -47.64
CA ILE A 1216 27.38 -11.14 -48.59
C ILE A 1216 26.12 -10.34 -48.22
N GLY A 1217 25.47 -9.69 -49.19
CA GLY A 1217 24.18 -9.04 -48.97
C GLY A 1217 23.09 -10.03 -48.58
N ILE A 1218 22.58 -10.78 -49.56
CA ILE A 1218 21.60 -11.85 -49.36
C ILE A 1218 22.23 -13.19 -49.75
N SER A 1219 22.06 -14.23 -48.93
CA SER A 1219 22.40 -15.60 -49.34
C SER A 1219 21.21 -16.53 -49.14
N ILE A 1220 20.89 -17.27 -50.20
CA ILE A 1220 19.64 -18.02 -50.39
C ILE A 1220 19.99 -19.52 -50.43
N GLY A 1221 19.27 -20.35 -49.67
CA GLY A 1221 19.40 -21.80 -49.69
C GLY A 1221 18.62 -22.47 -50.83
N ALA A 1222 19.04 -23.66 -51.24
CA ALA A 1222 18.50 -24.40 -52.40
C ALA A 1222 16.98 -24.69 -52.40
N GLN A 1223 16.30 -24.54 -51.26
CA GLN A 1223 14.85 -24.74 -51.10
C GLN A 1223 14.06 -23.43 -51.00
N SER A 1224 14.74 -22.30 -50.80
CA SER A 1224 14.13 -21.02 -50.49
C SER A 1224 13.78 -20.24 -51.77
N THR A 1225 12.66 -19.52 -51.76
CA THR A 1225 12.18 -18.74 -52.92
C THR A 1225 11.77 -17.31 -52.52
N PRO A 1226 12.73 -16.47 -52.07
CA PRO A 1226 12.44 -15.10 -51.66
C PRO A 1226 12.04 -14.22 -52.85
N THR A 1227 11.14 -13.27 -52.61
CA THR A 1227 10.79 -12.22 -53.58
C THR A 1227 11.68 -11.01 -53.36
N LEU A 1228 12.51 -10.65 -54.35
CA LEU A 1228 13.44 -9.52 -54.28
C LEU A 1228 13.01 -8.40 -55.24
N THR A 1229 12.66 -7.21 -54.72
CA THR A 1229 12.16 -6.08 -55.52
C THR A 1229 12.85 -4.76 -55.15
N ASP A 1230 13.41 -4.04 -56.12
CA ASP A 1230 13.94 -2.67 -55.97
C ASP A 1230 14.90 -2.40 -54.77
N ASN A 1231 15.62 -3.43 -54.32
CA ASN A 1231 16.65 -3.32 -53.28
C ASN A 1231 17.94 -2.68 -53.82
N THR A 1232 18.61 -1.88 -52.99
CA THR A 1232 19.93 -1.30 -53.30
C THR A 1232 21.05 -2.03 -52.59
N PHE A 1233 22.17 -2.23 -53.29
CA PHE A 1233 23.35 -2.87 -52.75
C PHE A 1233 24.60 -2.02 -52.97
N SER A 1234 25.52 -1.99 -52.00
CA SER A 1234 26.83 -1.34 -52.14
C SER A 1234 27.87 -1.87 -51.15
N ASN A 1235 29.15 -1.84 -51.51
CA ASN A 1235 30.28 -2.24 -50.65
C ASN A 1235 30.21 -3.64 -50.01
N ASN A 1236 29.33 -4.53 -50.47
CA ASN A 1236 29.41 -5.96 -50.18
C ASN A 1236 30.54 -6.57 -51.05
N LEU A 1237 30.97 -7.78 -50.71
CA LEU A 1237 31.82 -8.57 -51.61
C LEU A 1237 31.00 -9.22 -52.72
N GLU A 1238 29.80 -9.70 -52.37
CA GLU A 1238 28.84 -10.36 -53.26
C GLU A 1238 27.42 -9.95 -52.82
N ASP A 1239 26.58 -9.45 -53.72
CA ASP A 1239 25.29 -8.84 -53.34
C ASP A 1239 24.20 -9.89 -53.08
N VAL A 1240 24.09 -10.90 -53.95
CA VAL A 1240 23.17 -12.05 -53.79
C VAL A 1240 23.88 -13.35 -54.18
N ILE A 1241 23.74 -14.41 -53.37
CA ILE A 1241 24.28 -15.76 -53.67
C ILE A 1241 23.22 -16.84 -53.43
N ASP A 1242 22.90 -17.59 -54.49
CA ASP A 1242 22.20 -18.88 -54.40
C ASP A 1242 23.17 -20.00 -53.97
N ARG A 1243 22.79 -20.80 -52.98
CA ARG A 1243 23.55 -21.98 -52.51
C ARG A 1243 22.88 -23.28 -52.99
N PRO A 1244 23.63 -24.21 -53.62
CA PRO A 1244 23.13 -25.52 -54.05
C PRO A 1244 23.04 -26.54 -52.91
#